data_AF-A0A1S6FJL0-F1
#
_entry.id   AF-A0A1S6FJL0-F1
#
_cell.length_a   1.000
_cell.length_b   1.000
_cell.length_c   1.000
_cell.angle_alpha   90.00
_cell.angle_beta   90.00
_cell.angle_gamma   90.00
#
_symmetry.space_group_name_H-M   'P 1'
#
loop_
_entity.id
_entity.type
_entity.pdbx_description
1 polymer ?
#
loop_
_entity_poly.entity_id
_entity_poly.type
_entity_poly.pdbx_seq_one_letter_code
_entity_poly.pdbx_strand_id
1 'polypeptide(L)'
;MIAATPLLLTRWASQAGRAPDAFAPENAQLDPRDLPDLLADIARTAADIPFHDDAGAVDGNWRRVLLADQSFVLALLATAAIDARAEALDALLDGARSGGSPRENEARLTGLVEALLSFADDLDAWLAPADLGGATRGQSIRRLAENVIERVLGLQLQRLADHVAEREAAELTDRFRHEQDHWHEHRQALRPWHRAVLEGEVRGVAEAVERAWADRMLGELADAVEAFVEEMRELGRRAAGAFEASLASGDHSPHPALVIAFARMFAHARHLLNDVPQQLIDFYQLRLLHTAPASARPDRMLLAVVPRPRSRPKLPKGMLIPAGKGIAFATDTVLDVTGASLCEARLWRPGAEGGTVTRFAAGPDGALGDAVSGIATPLPGTAFETHAIFSTPLLDLPGGTRRVRLELDLDCAVDAALAATLGFSVTTAKGWLAVPASIVPIDTGLQVTVTLPADFAALTGCPAAFAAPALRLTHGAGAPFDARLLAARVTIAVKDVPGLEVRTPLGLASSSAAAPFGAPPWPGGWLRVDHPVLAGPPLDRLVLRFDWAGLPPGQSGFASYYRGYVVDEQGQLFDWPPFDNAAFTVTLAAPVRGWDAAHRLPLFAPASLDTAPPVSAAPPPDIFDAEFEPAPPLTPERGPLAPGSWLAAAARDADGAIPDHVCVTLAGPTHGFGHALHAANVQYATEAIARGDTPPARPGLLRRLLRAILSFPARLLRRIEGAEMVEPGAPDAVAVLLPNPPFQPLLSGIALDYARIVESEGLTFHHATTLDTPEERPLGGAMLFPAGPDALTLDLCFDGATPGDELALLVRLAAVTPASLDPLWSYRAATDWRPLPAAALRADQAQGFATTGILRIAIPADAAEPVSLRLAFSGADPPAIVAILPDAVSATRLIDGSERAMPPVAAGTVTRLAGLARVLQPLDTAGGQPPEAPAMLRARAAERVRHRGRAVTGWDVERLVLAEFPDIARVRVLTEGDPAREAASAEIRVVVIPVPGVGDPLRPSAAPRLRAGITDRLVQLASPFANIAVIDPVYAPVDVAARLILDSGDTEGVEAALVALLSPWATPGLDLPDHADADRVRAAIARFLLQQPQVRAIDRLNVTLHADGSGWQVPVAGEIAVTGIAALATASW
;
A
#
# COMPACT_ATOMS: atom_id res chain seq x y z
N MET A 1 30.75 10.70 -19.52
CA MET A 1 30.21 10.90 -18.15
C MET A 1 30.72 9.74 -17.33
N ILE A 2 31.35 9.98 -16.19
CA ILE A 2 31.59 8.93 -15.20
C ILE A 2 30.28 8.84 -14.40
N ALA A 3 29.70 7.66 -14.27
CA ALA A 3 28.55 7.48 -13.38
C ALA A 3 29.05 7.63 -11.94
N ALA A 4 28.40 8.48 -11.14
CA ALA A 4 28.80 8.68 -9.76
C ALA A 4 28.57 7.39 -8.96
N THR A 5 29.65 6.79 -8.47
CA THR A 5 29.57 5.60 -7.62
C THR A 5 28.83 5.95 -6.33
N PRO A 6 27.82 5.16 -5.89
CA PRO A 6 27.12 5.41 -4.63
C PRO A 6 28.07 5.21 -3.44
N LEU A 7 27.95 6.06 -2.41
CA LEU A 7 28.87 6.05 -1.27
C LEU A 7 28.17 5.46 -0.03
N LEU A 8 28.53 4.23 0.35
CA LEU A 8 27.92 3.57 1.50
C LEU A 8 28.47 4.07 2.85
N LEU A 9 27.54 4.37 3.77
CA LEU A 9 27.78 4.70 5.17
C LEU A 9 27.49 3.50 6.08
N THR A 10 28.56 2.80 6.41
CA THR A 10 28.61 1.64 7.32
C THR A 10 29.15 2.01 8.69
N ARG A 11 29.96 3.07 8.78
CA ARG A 11 30.65 3.53 9.99
C ARG A 11 29.87 4.61 10.72
N TRP A 12 29.62 4.37 12.02
CA TRP A 12 28.79 5.21 12.87
C TRP A 12 29.41 5.40 14.25
N ALA A 13 29.31 6.60 14.81
CA ALA A 13 29.34 6.74 16.26
C ALA A 13 27.99 6.26 16.82
N SER A 14 28.01 5.46 17.89
CA SER A 14 26.81 4.89 18.51
C SER A 14 26.82 5.08 20.03
N GLN A 15 25.65 4.99 20.68
CA GLN A 15 25.56 5.04 22.14
C GLN A 15 26.38 3.94 22.84
N ALA A 16 26.43 2.73 22.26
CA ALA A 16 27.28 1.65 22.76
C ALA A 16 28.77 2.01 22.62
N GLY A 17 29.18 2.48 21.44
CA GLY A 17 30.55 2.94 21.15
C GLY A 17 30.98 4.24 21.85
N ARG A 18 30.25 4.67 22.89
CA ARG A 18 30.66 5.73 23.82
C ARG A 18 31.40 5.22 25.05
N ALA A 19 31.22 3.97 25.45
CA ALA A 19 32.12 3.32 26.40
C ALA A 19 33.23 2.60 25.63
N PRO A 20 34.41 3.21 25.39
CA PRO A 20 35.49 2.52 24.68
C PRO A 20 36.11 1.44 25.56
N ASP A 21 36.47 0.32 24.96
CA ASP A 21 37.07 -0.83 25.63
C ASP A 21 38.40 -0.48 26.32
N ALA A 22 39.07 0.60 25.88
CA ALA A 22 40.25 1.19 26.53
C ALA A 22 40.00 1.74 27.96
N PHE A 23 38.76 1.79 28.43
CA PHE A 23 38.42 2.04 29.85
C PHE A 23 37.93 0.79 30.59
N ALA A 24 37.95 -0.39 29.96
CA ALA A 24 37.75 -1.66 30.65
C ALA A 24 39.03 -2.03 31.45
N PRO A 25 38.94 -2.45 32.72
CA PRO A 25 40.12 -2.73 33.55
C PRO A 25 41.08 -3.77 32.95
N GLU A 26 40.57 -4.74 32.20
CA GLU A 26 41.36 -5.74 31.46
C GLU A 26 42.33 -5.12 30.45
N ASN A 27 41.95 -4.04 29.77
CA ASN A 27 42.78 -3.39 28.75
C ASN A 27 43.80 -2.38 29.30
N ALA A 28 43.89 -2.25 30.63
CA ALA A 28 44.80 -1.34 31.31
C ALA A 28 45.71 -2.04 32.34
N GLN A 29 45.78 -3.38 32.33
CA GLN A 29 46.60 -4.16 33.26
C GLN A 29 48.09 -3.84 33.10
N LEU A 30 48.79 -3.66 34.23
CA LEU A 30 50.23 -3.37 34.27
C LEU A 30 51.10 -4.63 34.24
N ASP A 31 50.56 -5.77 34.68
CA ASP A 31 51.12 -7.10 34.46
C ASP A 31 49.98 -8.07 34.14
N PRO A 32 49.75 -8.41 32.86
CA PRO A 32 48.65 -9.26 32.42
C PRO A 32 48.94 -10.76 32.48
N ARG A 33 50.21 -11.16 32.69
CA ARG A 33 50.64 -12.57 32.69
C ARG A 33 49.85 -13.36 33.72
N ASP A 34 49.29 -14.50 33.33
CA ASP A 34 48.56 -15.39 34.24
C ASP A 34 49.50 -16.26 35.12
N LEU A 35 49.09 -17.45 35.56
CA LEU A 35 49.96 -18.37 36.31
C LEU A 35 50.84 -19.24 35.37
N PRO A 36 50.28 -19.93 34.35
CA PRO A 36 51.06 -20.49 33.24
C PRO A 36 52.11 -19.53 32.68
N ASP A 37 51.72 -18.31 32.27
CA ASP A 37 52.62 -17.29 31.70
C ASP A 37 53.81 -17.01 32.62
N LEU A 38 53.53 -16.77 33.90
CA LEU A 38 54.57 -16.42 34.88
C LEU A 38 55.55 -17.59 35.10
N LEU A 39 55.08 -18.83 35.11
CA LEU A 39 55.94 -20.01 35.24
C LEU A 39 56.74 -20.29 33.95
N ALA A 40 56.13 -20.11 32.79
CA ALA A 40 56.79 -20.19 31.49
C ALA A 40 57.89 -19.11 31.36
N ASP A 41 57.58 -17.87 31.77
CA ASP A 41 58.52 -16.74 31.75
C ASP A 41 59.70 -16.98 32.69
N ILE A 42 59.44 -17.41 33.93
CA ILE A 42 60.48 -17.81 34.89
C ILE A 42 61.33 -18.96 34.33
N ALA A 43 60.74 -19.97 33.70
CA ALA A 43 61.49 -21.06 33.08
C ALA A 43 62.40 -20.58 31.94
N ARG A 44 61.96 -19.61 31.12
CA ARG A 44 62.79 -19.01 30.07
C ARG A 44 63.94 -18.21 30.65
N THR A 45 63.69 -17.27 31.58
CA THR A 45 64.75 -16.46 32.21
C THR A 45 65.75 -17.32 32.99
N ALA A 46 65.31 -18.44 33.56
CA ALA A 46 66.19 -19.41 34.21
C ALA A 46 67.18 -20.12 33.25
N ALA A 47 67.09 -19.91 31.94
CA ALA A 47 68.09 -20.38 30.97
C ALA A 47 69.41 -19.60 31.08
N ASP A 48 69.33 -18.30 31.38
CA ASP A 48 70.47 -17.37 31.45
C ASP A 48 71.17 -17.41 32.82
N ILE A 49 70.60 -18.14 33.79
CA ILE A 49 71.14 -18.30 35.13
C ILE A 49 71.86 -19.65 35.21
N PRO A 50 73.21 -19.70 35.07
CA PRO A 50 73.96 -20.93 35.25
C PRO A 50 73.91 -21.40 36.70
N PHE A 51 74.12 -22.70 36.92
CA PHE A 51 74.57 -23.23 38.21
C PHE A 51 75.93 -23.91 38.04
N HIS A 52 76.66 -23.99 39.15
CA HIS A 52 78.03 -24.50 39.19
C HIS A 52 78.11 -25.77 40.04
N ASP A 53 79.02 -26.68 39.68
CA ASP A 53 79.35 -27.87 40.46
C ASP A 53 80.23 -27.54 41.69
N ASP A 54 80.54 -28.56 42.51
CA ASP A 54 81.42 -28.44 43.67
C ASP A 54 82.87 -28.06 43.31
N ALA A 55 83.26 -28.11 42.03
CA ALA A 55 84.55 -27.65 41.51
C ALA A 55 84.50 -26.21 40.97
N GLY A 56 83.32 -25.58 40.93
CA GLY A 56 83.09 -24.23 40.41
C GLY A 56 82.93 -24.15 38.89
N ALA A 57 82.86 -25.27 38.17
CA ALA A 57 82.57 -25.33 36.74
C ALA A 57 81.04 -25.26 36.49
N VAL A 58 80.61 -24.76 35.34
CA VAL A 58 79.18 -24.66 35.00
C VAL A 58 78.63 -26.04 34.59
N ASP A 59 77.64 -26.56 35.33
CA ASP A 59 76.98 -27.88 35.10
C ASP A 59 75.55 -27.73 34.50
N GLY A 60 75.23 -26.53 34.04
CA GLY A 60 73.98 -26.23 33.35
C GLY A 60 73.36 -24.93 33.85
N ASN A 61 72.04 -24.82 33.73
CA ASN A 61 71.26 -23.64 34.11
C ASN A 61 70.01 -24.03 34.91
N TRP A 62 69.44 -23.06 35.61
CA TRP A 62 68.27 -23.28 36.46
C TRP A 62 67.03 -23.77 35.69
N ARG A 63 66.90 -23.44 34.39
CA ARG A 63 65.86 -24.00 33.52
C ARG A 63 65.87 -25.52 33.49
N ARG A 64 67.05 -26.18 33.48
CA ARG A 64 67.17 -27.64 33.57
C ARG A 64 66.58 -28.22 34.86
N VAL A 65 66.68 -27.47 35.97
CA VAL A 65 66.13 -27.87 37.29
C VAL A 65 64.62 -27.65 37.36
N LEU A 66 64.11 -26.57 36.75
CA LEU A 66 62.67 -26.28 36.70
C LEU A 66 61.92 -27.24 35.76
N LEU A 67 62.48 -27.55 34.58
CA LEU A 67 61.88 -28.46 33.60
C LEU A 67 61.97 -29.94 33.98
N ALA A 68 62.60 -30.29 35.10
CA ALA A 68 62.46 -31.59 35.72
C ALA A 68 61.07 -31.79 36.36
N ASP A 69 60.30 -30.71 36.55
CA ASP A 69 58.91 -30.76 37.00
C ASP A 69 57.93 -30.53 35.84
N GLN A 70 56.95 -31.43 35.75
CA GLN A 70 55.94 -31.42 34.69
C GLN A 70 55.16 -30.09 34.61
N SER A 71 54.96 -29.35 35.72
CA SER A 71 54.20 -28.10 35.66
C SER A 71 54.90 -27.00 34.85
N PHE A 72 56.24 -26.94 34.84
CA PHE A 72 56.96 -25.95 34.02
C PHE A 72 57.01 -26.35 32.54
N VAL A 73 57.05 -27.65 32.24
CA VAL A 73 56.89 -28.19 30.88
C VAL A 73 55.48 -27.89 30.34
N LEU A 74 54.45 -28.17 31.13
CA LEU A 74 53.06 -27.96 30.76
C LEU A 74 52.72 -26.46 30.64
N ALA A 75 53.33 -25.60 31.47
CA ALA A 75 53.24 -24.14 31.32
C ALA A 75 53.81 -23.68 29.97
N LEU A 76 55.05 -24.04 29.62
CA LEU A 76 55.68 -23.64 28.34
C LEU A 76 54.87 -24.08 27.11
N LEU A 77 54.22 -25.25 27.18
CA LEU A 77 53.36 -25.79 26.12
C LEU A 77 51.98 -25.10 26.08
N ALA A 78 51.37 -24.82 27.23
CA ALA A 78 50.10 -24.09 27.30
C ALA A 78 50.24 -22.64 26.81
N THR A 79 51.36 -21.98 27.15
CA THR A 79 51.67 -20.60 26.73
C THR A 79 52.36 -20.55 25.35
N ALA A 80 52.41 -21.67 24.61
CA ALA A 80 53.05 -21.71 23.29
C ALA A 80 52.26 -20.98 22.18
N ALA A 81 51.06 -20.47 22.49
CA ALA A 81 50.21 -19.66 21.61
C ALA A 81 50.20 -20.17 20.15
N ILE A 82 49.89 -21.46 20.00
CA ILE A 82 50.10 -22.23 18.77
C ILE A 82 49.26 -21.67 17.63
N ASP A 83 48.02 -21.24 17.91
CA ASP A 83 47.12 -20.60 16.93
C ASP A 83 47.70 -19.28 16.39
N ALA A 84 48.27 -18.42 17.26
CA ALA A 84 48.88 -17.17 16.84
C ALA A 84 50.19 -17.37 16.06
N ARG A 85 50.83 -18.55 16.18
CA ARG A 85 51.96 -18.97 15.33
C ARG A 85 51.50 -19.62 14.02
N ALA A 86 50.33 -20.23 14.01
CA ALA A 86 49.75 -20.89 12.84
C ALA A 86 49.07 -19.93 11.86
N GLU A 87 48.73 -18.69 12.24
CA GLU A 87 47.96 -17.72 11.42
C GLU A 87 48.49 -17.58 9.96
N ALA A 88 49.81 -17.49 9.77
CA ALA A 88 50.43 -17.38 8.45
C ALA A 88 50.35 -18.68 7.61
N LEU A 89 50.21 -19.83 8.28
CA LEU A 89 50.06 -21.16 7.69
C LEU A 89 48.58 -21.44 7.36
N ASP A 90 47.66 -21.11 8.28
CA ASP A 90 46.20 -21.17 8.08
C ASP A 90 45.77 -20.34 6.86
N ALA A 91 46.28 -19.11 6.73
CA ALA A 91 45.99 -18.24 5.58
C ALA A 91 46.43 -18.82 4.22
N LEU A 92 47.43 -19.73 4.21
CA LEU A 92 47.87 -20.43 3.00
C LEU A 92 47.06 -21.72 2.76
N LEU A 93 46.60 -22.40 3.82
CA LEU A 93 45.67 -23.53 3.73
C LEU A 93 44.31 -23.13 3.14
N ASP A 94 43.75 -21.99 3.57
CA ASP A 94 42.54 -21.40 2.97
C ASP A 94 42.75 -21.09 1.47
N GLY A 95 43.91 -20.55 1.13
CA GLY A 95 44.31 -20.28 -0.25
C GLY A 95 44.42 -21.54 -1.11
N ALA A 96 44.92 -22.64 -0.54
CA ALA A 96 45.12 -23.92 -1.23
C ALA A 96 43.81 -24.55 -1.73
N ARG A 97 42.71 -24.41 -0.97
CA ARG A 97 41.38 -24.97 -1.30
C ARG A 97 40.64 -24.23 -2.42
N SER A 98 41.10 -23.05 -2.84
CA SER A 98 40.35 -22.16 -3.74
C SER A 98 40.36 -22.53 -5.23
N GLY A 99 41.23 -23.47 -5.66
CA GLY A 99 41.49 -23.74 -7.07
C GLY A 99 42.23 -22.60 -7.79
N GLY A 100 42.76 -22.84 -8.99
CA GLY A 100 43.58 -21.86 -9.70
C GLY A 100 44.12 -22.37 -11.03
N SER A 101 44.96 -21.58 -11.70
CA SER A 101 45.79 -22.07 -12.80
C SER A 101 47.00 -22.84 -12.25
N PRO A 102 47.64 -23.74 -13.05
CA PRO A 102 48.69 -24.63 -12.55
C PRO A 102 49.87 -23.91 -11.87
N ARG A 103 50.26 -22.74 -12.39
CA ARG A 103 51.35 -21.92 -11.83
C ARG A 103 50.98 -21.25 -10.51
N GLU A 104 49.70 -20.95 -10.28
CA GLU A 104 49.24 -20.38 -9.01
C GLU A 104 49.24 -21.47 -7.94
N ASN A 105 48.87 -22.71 -8.30
CA ASN A 105 48.90 -23.85 -7.38
C ASN A 105 50.33 -24.34 -7.09
N GLU A 106 51.25 -24.28 -8.06
CA GLU A 106 52.70 -24.48 -7.85
C GLU A 106 53.32 -23.44 -6.88
N ALA A 107 52.94 -22.17 -7.03
CA ALA A 107 53.38 -21.10 -6.12
C ALA A 107 52.82 -21.28 -4.69
N ARG A 108 51.53 -21.65 -4.58
CA ARG A 108 50.88 -21.96 -3.29
C ARG A 108 51.54 -23.16 -2.58
N LEU A 109 51.87 -24.22 -3.32
CA LEU A 109 52.55 -25.40 -2.79
C LEU A 109 53.91 -25.04 -2.18
N THR A 110 54.68 -24.20 -2.88
CA THR A 110 55.98 -23.71 -2.39
C THR A 110 55.83 -22.90 -1.11
N GLY A 111 54.92 -21.91 -1.08
CA GLY A 111 54.68 -21.08 0.09
C GLY A 111 54.19 -21.87 1.31
N LEU A 112 53.37 -22.91 1.11
CA LEU A 112 52.89 -23.78 2.18
C LEU A 112 54.02 -24.57 2.84
N VAL A 113 55.00 -25.05 2.07
CA VAL A 113 56.19 -25.74 2.60
C VAL A 113 57.08 -24.78 3.39
N GLU A 114 57.33 -23.58 2.87
CA GLU A 114 58.14 -22.57 3.56
C GLU A 114 57.50 -22.11 4.88
N ALA A 115 56.19 -21.88 4.88
CA ALA A 115 55.44 -21.50 6.08
C ALA A 115 55.41 -22.63 7.13
N LEU A 116 55.24 -23.89 6.72
CA LEU A 116 55.27 -25.04 7.64
C LEU A 116 56.62 -25.16 8.36
N LEU A 117 57.72 -24.97 7.62
CA LEU A 117 59.07 -25.03 8.19
C LEU A 117 59.35 -23.82 9.09
N SER A 118 58.88 -22.63 8.75
CA SER A 118 58.97 -21.44 9.62
C SER A 118 58.19 -21.64 10.93
N PHE A 119 56.95 -22.13 10.88
CA PHE A 119 56.15 -22.46 12.05
C PHE A 119 56.85 -23.48 12.96
N ALA A 120 57.47 -24.51 12.37
CA ALA A 120 58.22 -25.51 13.11
C ALA A 120 59.50 -24.95 13.75
N ASP A 121 60.25 -24.08 13.05
CA ASP A 121 61.44 -23.40 13.59
C ASP A 121 61.08 -22.40 14.71
N ASP A 122 59.98 -21.64 14.57
CA ASP A 122 59.50 -20.69 15.60
C ASP A 122 59.00 -21.40 16.86
N LEU A 123 58.40 -22.59 16.70
CA LEU A 123 57.91 -23.40 17.82
C LEU A 123 59.05 -24.19 18.49
N ASP A 124 60.02 -24.70 17.72
CA ASP A 124 61.29 -25.20 18.26
C ASP A 124 62.02 -24.08 19.01
N ALA A 125 62.10 -22.85 18.49
CA ALA A 125 62.75 -21.72 19.16
C ALA A 125 62.07 -21.32 20.48
N TRP A 126 60.74 -21.42 20.59
CA TRP A 126 60.01 -21.21 21.84
C TRP A 126 60.30 -22.29 22.88
N LEU A 127 60.37 -23.55 22.45
CA LEU A 127 60.49 -24.71 23.34
C LEU A 127 61.94 -25.13 23.63
N ALA A 128 62.92 -24.69 22.83
CA ALA A 128 64.30 -25.16 22.88
C ALA A 128 65.05 -24.81 24.18
N PRO A 129 65.88 -25.73 24.73
CA PRO A 129 65.82 -27.18 24.62
C PRO A 129 65.20 -27.75 25.90
N ALA A 130 63.86 -27.75 25.98
CA ALA A 130 63.16 -28.64 26.90
C ALA A 130 63.41 -30.09 26.43
N ASP A 131 64.29 -30.81 27.12
CA ASP A 131 64.55 -32.23 26.87
C ASP A 131 63.38 -33.06 27.44
N LEU A 132 62.25 -33.03 26.72
CA LEU A 132 60.98 -33.64 27.11
C LEU A 132 61.16 -35.16 27.28
N GLY A 133 61.24 -35.58 28.54
CA GLY A 133 62.00 -36.77 28.93
C GLY A 133 61.63 -38.08 28.24
N GLY A 134 62.60 -38.63 27.50
CA GLY A 134 62.86 -40.08 27.53
C GLY A 134 61.87 -41.02 26.84
N ALA A 135 61.08 -40.56 25.85
CA ALA A 135 60.22 -41.43 25.03
C ALA A 135 60.51 -41.34 23.53
N THR A 136 60.68 -40.13 22.98
CA THR A 136 61.05 -39.88 21.58
C THR A 136 62.54 -39.59 21.44
N ARG A 137 63.20 -40.21 20.44
CA ARG A 137 64.65 -40.05 20.21
C ARG A 137 64.99 -38.71 19.53
N GLY A 138 65.12 -37.63 20.29
CA GLY A 138 65.89 -36.43 19.89
C GLY A 138 65.59 -35.92 18.47
N GLN A 139 64.31 -35.76 18.14
CA GLN A 139 63.84 -35.10 16.93
C GLN A 139 63.19 -33.79 17.33
N SER A 140 63.65 -32.69 16.74
CA SER A 140 63.04 -31.37 16.88
C SER A 140 61.72 -31.31 16.10
N ILE A 141 60.86 -30.34 16.38
CA ILE A 141 59.55 -30.19 15.71
C ILE A 141 59.75 -29.98 14.21
N ARG A 142 60.82 -29.25 13.82
CA ARG A 142 61.29 -29.16 12.43
C ARG A 142 61.47 -30.52 11.75
N ARG A 143 62.06 -31.53 12.42
CA ARG A 143 62.21 -32.88 11.86
C ARG A 143 60.88 -33.60 11.69
N LEU A 144 59.90 -33.33 12.54
CA LEU A 144 58.54 -33.88 12.39
C LEU A 144 57.84 -33.27 11.18
N ALA A 145 57.97 -31.96 10.96
CA ALA A 145 57.51 -31.29 9.75
C ALA A 145 58.23 -31.80 8.48
N GLU A 146 59.55 -31.96 8.52
CA GLU A 146 60.36 -32.57 7.44
C GLU A 146 59.89 -34.01 7.11
N ASN A 147 59.54 -34.81 8.14
CA ASN A 147 58.95 -36.14 7.95
C ASN A 147 57.54 -36.11 7.33
N VAL A 148 56.70 -35.13 7.67
CA VAL A 148 55.37 -34.94 7.04
C VAL A 148 55.52 -34.62 5.55
N ILE A 149 56.41 -33.67 5.23
CA ILE A 149 56.80 -33.32 3.85
C ILE A 149 57.26 -34.58 3.09
N GLU A 150 58.25 -35.33 3.62
CA GLU A 150 58.79 -36.52 2.94
C GLU A 150 57.73 -37.63 2.76
N ARG A 151 56.84 -37.85 3.74
CA ARG A 151 55.80 -38.88 3.67
C ARG A 151 54.74 -38.57 2.60
N VAL A 152 54.35 -37.32 2.43
CA VAL A 152 53.33 -36.91 1.45
C VAL A 152 53.94 -36.78 0.05
N LEU A 153 54.94 -35.91 -0.12
CA LEU A 153 55.55 -35.65 -1.43
C LEU A 153 56.25 -36.90 -1.98
N GLY A 154 56.96 -37.65 -1.14
CA GLY A 154 57.64 -38.88 -1.56
C GLY A 154 56.68 -39.94 -2.13
N LEU A 155 55.54 -40.17 -1.46
CA LEU A 155 54.56 -41.17 -1.89
C LEU A 155 53.86 -40.79 -3.20
N GLN A 156 53.53 -39.51 -3.39
CA GLN A 156 52.84 -39.04 -4.59
C GLN A 156 53.79 -38.88 -5.78
N LEU A 157 55.04 -38.47 -5.56
CA LEU A 157 56.09 -38.50 -6.59
C LEU A 157 56.42 -39.92 -7.04
N GLN A 158 56.39 -40.90 -6.14
CA GLN A 158 56.53 -42.32 -6.48
C GLN A 158 55.38 -42.78 -7.39
N ARG A 159 54.13 -42.53 -6.98
CA ARG A 159 52.92 -42.84 -7.78
C ARG A 159 52.93 -42.18 -9.16
N LEU A 160 53.39 -40.94 -9.26
CA LEU A 160 53.53 -40.22 -10.53
C LEU A 160 54.52 -40.95 -11.46
N ALA A 161 55.68 -41.35 -10.95
CA ALA A 161 56.68 -42.10 -11.70
C ALA A 161 56.14 -43.45 -12.17
N ASP A 162 55.44 -44.18 -11.31
CA ASP A 162 54.83 -45.47 -11.64
C ASP A 162 53.78 -45.31 -12.77
N HIS A 163 52.92 -44.29 -12.71
CA HIS A 163 51.88 -44.03 -13.73
C HIS A 163 52.44 -43.52 -15.08
N VAL A 164 53.58 -42.82 -15.07
CA VAL A 164 54.32 -42.47 -16.29
C VAL A 164 54.94 -43.73 -16.90
N ALA A 165 55.56 -44.60 -16.09
CA ALA A 165 56.14 -45.86 -16.56
C ALA A 165 55.09 -46.82 -17.14
N GLU A 166 53.88 -46.89 -16.57
CA GLU A 166 52.76 -47.65 -17.14
C GLU A 166 52.35 -47.16 -18.55
N ARG A 167 52.39 -45.84 -18.78
CA ARG A 167 52.14 -45.26 -20.12
C ARG A 167 53.30 -45.48 -21.08
N GLU A 168 54.54 -45.30 -20.64
CA GLU A 168 55.71 -45.56 -21.50
C GLU A 168 55.75 -47.02 -21.93
N ALA A 169 55.46 -47.99 -21.05
CA ALA A 169 55.42 -49.41 -21.40
C ALA A 169 54.43 -49.73 -22.54
N ALA A 170 53.32 -49.01 -22.63
CA ALA A 170 52.34 -49.16 -23.70
C ALA A 170 52.84 -48.64 -25.07
N GLU A 171 53.66 -47.58 -25.12
CA GLU A 171 54.22 -47.03 -26.37
C GLU A 171 55.58 -47.65 -26.76
N LEU A 172 56.42 -48.02 -25.78
CA LEU A 172 57.73 -48.61 -26.01
C LEU A 172 57.65 -49.98 -26.72
N THR A 173 56.57 -50.73 -26.47
CA THR A 173 56.31 -52.05 -27.07
C THR A 173 56.17 -51.98 -28.60
N ASP A 174 55.75 -50.84 -29.17
CA ASP A 174 55.63 -50.64 -30.63
C ASP A 174 56.89 -49.99 -31.25
N ARG A 175 57.80 -49.42 -30.42
CA ARG A 175 58.97 -48.66 -30.88
C ARG A 175 60.31 -49.39 -30.78
N PHE A 176 60.57 -50.18 -29.74
CA PHE A 176 61.88 -50.83 -29.54
C PHE A 176 62.08 -52.11 -30.37
N ARG A 177 61.93 -51.98 -31.69
CA ARG A 177 62.28 -53.02 -32.67
C ARG A 177 63.70 -52.87 -33.22
N HIS A 178 64.39 -51.77 -32.95
CA HIS A 178 65.77 -51.51 -33.37
C HIS A 178 66.62 -50.93 -32.23
N GLU A 179 67.92 -51.24 -32.28
CA GLU A 179 69.04 -50.59 -31.58
C GLU A 179 68.99 -50.61 -30.05
N GLN A 180 69.43 -51.77 -29.52
CA GLN A 180 70.05 -51.87 -28.19
C GLN A 180 71.43 -51.16 -28.14
N ASP A 181 71.91 -50.97 -26.91
CA ASP A 181 73.30 -50.70 -26.53
C ASP A 181 73.92 -49.36 -26.96
N HIS A 182 73.93 -48.38 -26.03
CA HIS A 182 75.14 -47.61 -25.65
C HIS A 182 75.00 -46.56 -24.49
N TRP A 183 73.99 -46.65 -23.60
CA TRP A 183 73.74 -45.59 -22.57
C TRP A 183 73.46 -46.06 -21.12
N HIS A 184 74.44 -46.64 -20.41
CA HIS A 184 74.20 -47.21 -19.06
C HIS A 184 74.95 -46.64 -17.84
N GLU A 185 76.13 -46.00 -17.96
CA GLU A 185 77.04 -45.90 -16.79
C GLU A 185 77.00 -44.61 -15.94
N HIS A 186 76.18 -43.59 -16.23
CA HIS A 186 76.23 -42.28 -15.53
C HIS A 186 74.93 -41.80 -14.85
N ARG A 187 73.90 -42.66 -14.68
CA ARG A 187 72.54 -42.25 -14.21
C ARG A 187 72.18 -42.60 -12.74
N GLN A 188 73.10 -43.12 -11.92
CA GLN A 188 72.75 -43.78 -10.64
C GLN A 188 72.77 -42.92 -9.36
N ALA A 189 73.11 -41.62 -9.41
CA ALA A 189 73.41 -40.81 -8.21
C ALA A 189 72.37 -39.74 -7.81
N LEU A 190 71.19 -39.67 -8.44
CA LEU A 190 70.17 -38.64 -8.20
C LEU A 190 68.90 -39.22 -7.56
N ARG A 191 68.27 -38.45 -6.65
CA ARG A 191 66.94 -38.76 -6.08
C ARG A 191 65.90 -38.83 -7.22
N PRO A 192 64.88 -39.72 -7.15
CA PRO A 192 63.97 -39.98 -8.29
C PRO A 192 63.32 -38.73 -8.90
N TRP A 193 62.83 -37.81 -8.08
CA TRP A 193 62.13 -36.60 -8.54
C TRP A 193 63.05 -35.59 -9.24
N HIS A 194 64.30 -35.40 -8.76
CA HIS A 194 65.31 -34.59 -9.46
C HIS A 194 65.66 -35.14 -10.86
N ARG A 195 65.48 -36.44 -11.09
CA ARG A 195 65.73 -37.06 -12.39
C ARG A 195 64.58 -36.83 -13.39
N ALA A 196 63.34 -36.73 -12.93
CA ALA A 196 62.19 -36.44 -13.79
C ALA A 196 62.23 -35.02 -14.40
N VAL A 197 62.74 -34.03 -13.64
CA VAL A 197 62.80 -32.61 -14.06
C VAL A 197 63.77 -32.36 -15.23
N LEU A 198 64.75 -33.24 -15.45
CA LEU A 198 65.85 -33.01 -16.42
C LEU A 198 65.63 -33.65 -17.80
N GLU A 199 64.68 -34.58 -17.96
CA GLU A 199 64.49 -35.35 -19.20
C GLU A 199 63.21 -34.91 -19.96
N GLY A 200 62.99 -33.58 -20.01
CA GLY A 200 61.73 -32.94 -20.41
C GLY A 200 61.46 -32.74 -21.90
N GLU A 201 61.31 -33.81 -22.68
CA GLU A 201 60.78 -33.75 -24.07
C GLU A 201 59.36 -34.32 -24.27
N VAL A 202 58.69 -34.81 -23.21
CA VAL A 202 57.30 -35.34 -23.28
C VAL A 202 56.22 -34.22 -23.20
N ARG A 203 56.49 -33.06 -23.81
CA ARG A 203 55.76 -31.79 -23.55
C ARG A 203 54.25 -31.80 -23.78
N GLY A 204 53.73 -32.68 -24.64
CA GLY A 204 52.28 -32.78 -24.89
C GLY A 204 51.49 -33.50 -23.79
N VAL A 205 52.14 -34.41 -23.04
CA VAL A 205 51.53 -35.13 -21.91
C VAL A 205 51.92 -34.49 -20.58
N ALA A 206 53.16 -33.98 -20.48
CA ALA A 206 53.66 -33.26 -19.31
C ALA A 206 52.70 -32.16 -18.88
N GLU A 207 52.31 -31.26 -19.79
CA GLU A 207 51.42 -30.13 -19.45
C GLU A 207 50.08 -30.57 -18.85
N ALA A 208 49.50 -31.68 -19.30
CA ALA A 208 48.21 -32.19 -18.78
C ALA A 208 48.37 -32.94 -17.45
N VAL A 209 49.50 -33.63 -17.27
CA VAL A 209 49.87 -34.31 -16.02
C VAL A 209 50.25 -33.28 -14.95
N GLU A 210 50.97 -32.22 -15.30
CA GLU A 210 51.33 -31.10 -14.41
C GLU A 210 50.09 -30.42 -13.82
N ARG A 211 49.04 -30.14 -14.62
CA ARG A 211 47.79 -29.56 -14.07
C ARG A 211 47.13 -30.49 -13.05
N ALA A 212 47.02 -31.77 -13.36
CA ALA A 212 46.41 -32.76 -12.46
C ALA A 212 47.27 -33.08 -11.23
N TRP A 213 48.59 -32.95 -11.35
CA TRP A 213 49.55 -33.21 -10.28
C TRP A 213 49.64 -32.03 -9.29
N ALA A 214 49.80 -30.79 -9.77
CA ALA A 214 49.93 -29.62 -8.90
C ALA A 214 48.70 -29.44 -7.98
N ASP A 215 47.49 -29.52 -8.56
CA ASP A 215 46.23 -29.38 -7.82
C ASP A 215 46.07 -30.49 -6.75
N ARG A 216 46.41 -31.74 -7.10
CA ARG A 216 46.33 -32.88 -6.17
C ARG A 216 47.41 -32.84 -5.09
N MET A 217 48.62 -32.41 -5.45
CA MET A 217 49.73 -32.24 -4.50
C MET A 217 49.43 -31.16 -3.48
N LEU A 218 48.85 -30.04 -3.93
CA LEU A 218 48.46 -28.94 -3.06
C LEU A 218 47.38 -29.36 -2.07
N GLY A 219 46.37 -30.13 -2.51
CA GLY A 219 45.37 -30.73 -1.62
C GLY A 219 45.97 -31.70 -0.60
N GLU A 220 46.62 -32.77 -1.04
CA GLU A 220 47.11 -33.82 -0.11
C GLU A 220 48.27 -33.34 0.80
N LEU A 221 48.95 -32.23 0.47
CA LEU A 221 49.86 -31.55 1.40
C LEU A 221 49.11 -30.62 2.37
N ALA A 222 48.11 -29.86 1.90
CA ALA A 222 47.29 -29.01 2.77
C ALA A 222 46.59 -29.83 3.86
N ASP A 223 45.92 -30.92 3.50
CA ASP A 223 45.24 -31.81 4.45
C ASP A 223 46.22 -32.37 5.52
N ALA A 224 47.47 -32.68 5.12
CA ALA A 224 48.50 -33.20 6.03
C ALA A 224 49.12 -32.12 6.93
N VAL A 225 49.20 -30.87 6.45
CA VAL A 225 49.65 -29.71 7.23
C VAL A 225 48.58 -29.29 8.23
N GLU A 226 47.31 -29.22 7.81
CA GLU A 226 46.16 -28.94 8.66
C GLU A 226 46.04 -29.97 9.79
N ALA A 227 46.21 -31.27 9.48
CA ALA A 227 46.25 -32.33 10.49
C ALA A 227 47.42 -32.20 11.48
N PHE A 228 48.60 -31.77 11.03
CA PHE A 228 49.77 -31.52 11.90
C PHE A 228 49.56 -30.30 12.79
N VAL A 229 49.02 -29.20 12.26
CA VAL A 229 48.69 -28.00 13.04
C VAL A 229 47.62 -28.32 14.09
N GLU A 230 46.58 -29.09 13.75
CA GLU A 230 45.56 -29.48 14.71
C GLU A 230 46.08 -30.48 15.76
N GLU A 231 47.02 -31.37 15.43
CA GLU A 231 47.71 -32.19 16.44
C GLU A 231 48.50 -31.32 17.44
N MET A 232 49.16 -30.25 16.96
CA MET A 232 49.84 -29.30 17.84
C MET A 232 48.87 -28.43 18.67
N ARG A 233 47.75 -27.97 18.09
CA ARG A 233 46.67 -27.27 18.83
C ARG A 233 46.09 -28.16 19.92
N GLU A 234 45.75 -29.41 19.59
CA GLU A 234 45.26 -30.42 20.53
C GLU A 234 46.29 -30.70 21.63
N LEU A 235 47.60 -30.75 21.31
CA LEU A 235 48.67 -30.86 22.31
C LEU A 235 48.71 -29.65 23.26
N GLY A 236 48.58 -28.43 22.75
CA GLY A 236 48.49 -27.21 23.55
C GLY A 236 47.24 -27.18 24.46
N ARG A 237 46.07 -27.52 23.90
CA ARG A 237 44.80 -27.63 24.65
C ARG A 237 44.88 -28.72 25.74
N ARG A 238 45.53 -29.86 25.48
CA ARG A 238 45.83 -30.89 26.48
C ARG A 238 46.82 -30.41 27.53
N ALA A 239 47.87 -29.67 27.16
CA ALA A 239 48.86 -29.15 28.09
C ALA A 239 48.23 -28.18 29.09
N ALA A 240 47.36 -27.27 28.64
CA ALA A 240 46.60 -26.37 29.52
C ALA A 240 45.69 -27.14 30.50
N GLY A 241 44.97 -28.17 30.05
CA GLY A 241 44.13 -29.00 30.92
C GLY A 241 44.94 -29.85 31.92
N ALA A 242 46.09 -30.37 31.50
CA ALA A 242 47.00 -31.14 32.35
C ALA A 242 47.80 -30.27 33.32
N PHE A 243 48.04 -28.99 33.00
CA PHE A 243 48.75 -28.05 33.86
C PHE A 243 48.07 -27.88 35.23
N GLU A 244 46.77 -27.55 35.27
CA GLU A 244 46.04 -27.41 36.53
C GLU A 244 45.96 -28.72 37.32
N ALA A 245 45.83 -29.86 36.65
CA ALA A 245 45.91 -31.17 37.29
C ALA A 245 47.31 -31.43 37.90
N SER A 246 48.38 -31.03 37.21
CA SER A 246 49.75 -31.19 37.69
C SER A 246 50.01 -30.40 38.98
N LEU A 247 49.50 -29.15 39.07
CA LEU A 247 49.61 -28.29 40.25
C LEU A 247 48.84 -28.77 41.50
N ALA A 248 48.09 -29.88 41.37
CA ALA A 248 47.35 -30.54 42.42
C ALA A 248 47.88 -31.96 42.74
N SER A 249 48.83 -32.48 41.95
CA SER A 249 49.38 -33.85 42.11
C SER A 249 50.10 -34.05 43.45
N GLY A 250 50.87 -33.05 43.88
CA GLY A 250 51.75 -33.15 45.05
C GLY A 250 53.12 -33.79 44.78
N ASP A 251 53.36 -34.30 43.56
CA ASP A 251 54.59 -34.99 43.15
C ASP A 251 55.76 -34.04 42.82
N HIS A 252 55.63 -32.74 43.16
CA HIS A 252 56.61 -31.72 42.83
C HIS A 252 57.92 -31.87 43.61
N SER A 253 59.04 -31.65 42.93
CA SER A 253 60.33 -31.53 43.62
C SER A 253 60.41 -30.24 44.45
N PRO A 254 61.14 -30.19 45.58
CA PRO A 254 61.14 -29.04 46.49
C PRO A 254 61.52 -27.69 45.86
N HIS A 255 62.44 -27.68 44.88
CA HIS A 255 62.88 -26.44 44.23
C HIS A 255 61.82 -25.89 43.25
N PRO A 256 61.29 -26.67 42.28
CA PRO A 256 60.09 -26.30 41.51
C PRO A 256 58.89 -25.90 42.36
N ALA A 257 58.56 -26.66 43.41
CA ALA A 257 57.42 -26.41 44.29
C ALA A 257 57.49 -25.03 44.97
N LEU A 258 58.68 -24.59 45.40
CA LEU A 258 58.89 -23.28 46.00
C LEU A 258 58.65 -22.13 45.01
N VAL A 259 59.04 -22.30 43.74
CA VAL A 259 58.81 -21.31 42.68
C VAL A 259 57.32 -21.25 42.29
N ILE A 260 56.64 -22.39 42.23
CA ILE A 260 55.18 -22.47 42.02
C ILE A 260 54.42 -21.79 43.17
N ALA A 261 54.84 -21.99 44.42
CA ALA A 261 54.27 -21.32 45.58
C ALA A 261 54.49 -19.79 45.54
N PHE A 262 55.69 -19.34 45.16
CA PHE A 262 55.98 -17.92 44.94
C PHE A 262 55.07 -17.31 43.85
N ALA A 263 54.96 -17.95 42.69
CA ALA A 263 54.12 -17.46 41.58
C ALA A 263 52.63 -17.38 41.99
N ARG A 264 52.11 -18.38 42.72
CA ARG A 264 50.76 -18.35 43.30
C ARG A 264 50.57 -17.19 44.29
N MET A 265 51.54 -16.90 45.16
CA MET A 265 51.47 -15.76 46.08
C MET A 265 51.60 -14.40 45.36
N PHE A 266 52.40 -14.33 44.30
CA PHE A 266 52.62 -13.10 43.51
C PHE A 266 51.34 -12.60 42.83
N ALA A 267 50.37 -13.47 42.54
CA ALA A 267 49.06 -13.09 42.00
C ALA A 267 48.34 -12.01 42.82
N HIS A 268 48.50 -11.99 44.16
CA HIS A 268 47.93 -10.92 44.99
C HIS A 268 48.57 -9.56 44.73
N ALA A 269 49.89 -9.52 44.51
CA ALA A 269 50.60 -8.29 44.14
C ALA A 269 50.22 -7.86 42.71
N ARG A 270 50.08 -8.81 41.78
CA ARG A 270 49.60 -8.57 40.40
C ARG A 270 48.21 -7.93 40.37
N HIS A 271 47.26 -8.45 41.16
CA HIS A 271 45.92 -7.85 41.29
C HIS A 271 45.97 -6.42 41.83
N LEU A 272 46.68 -6.19 42.95
CA LEU A 272 46.81 -4.84 43.52
C LEU A 272 47.48 -3.85 42.56
N LEU A 273 48.43 -4.31 41.74
CA LEU A 273 49.08 -3.50 40.72
C LEU A 273 48.11 -3.16 39.57
N ASN A 274 47.34 -4.14 39.10
CA ASN A 274 46.37 -3.97 38.00
C ASN A 274 45.14 -3.13 38.40
N ASP A 275 44.83 -2.97 39.70
CA ASP A 275 43.80 -2.04 40.17
C ASP A 275 44.23 -0.57 40.08
N VAL A 276 45.53 -0.25 40.16
CA VAL A 276 46.05 1.14 40.26
C VAL A 276 45.59 2.05 39.11
N PRO A 277 45.64 1.64 37.82
CA PRO A 277 45.18 2.48 36.72
C PRO A 277 43.71 2.91 36.84
N GLN A 278 42.82 1.99 37.26
CA GLN A 278 41.41 2.30 37.45
C GLN A 278 41.19 3.20 38.67
N GLN A 279 41.91 3.00 39.77
CA GLN A 279 41.87 3.88 40.94
C GLN A 279 42.35 5.30 40.60
N LEU A 280 43.36 5.44 39.74
CA LEU A 280 43.88 6.74 39.28
C LEU A 280 42.87 7.47 38.38
N ILE A 281 42.19 6.76 37.47
CA ILE A 281 41.10 7.31 36.64
C ILE A 281 39.96 7.81 37.53
N ASP A 282 39.51 7.02 38.50
CA ASP A 282 38.40 7.38 39.39
C ASP A 282 38.79 8.55 40.33
N PHE A 283 40.03 8.59 40.81
CA PHE A 283 40.55 9.75 41.55
C PHE A 283 40.51 11.02 40.68
N TYR A 284 41.05 10.96 39.45
CA TYR A 284 41.07 12.12 38.57
C TYR A 284 39.65 12.61 38.21
N GLN A 285 38.75 11.70 37.82
CA GLN A 285 37.43 12.07 37.34
C GLN A 285 36.44 12.44 38.47
N LEU A 286 36.50 11.78 39.63
CA LEU A 286 35.53 11.98 40.73
C LEU A 286 36.06 12.93 41.81
N ARG A 287 37.36 12.89 42.14
CA ARG A 287 37.95 13.73 43.21
C ARG A 287 38.55 15.04 42.70
N LEU A 288 39.09 15.09 41.48
CA LEU A 288 39.72 16.30 40.93
C LEU A 288 38.80 17.06 39.94
N LEU A 289 38.13 16.35 39.03
CA LEU A 289 37.15 16.96 38.10
C LEU A 289 35.72 17.07 38.67
N HIS A 290 35.45 16.46 39.84
CA HIS A 290 34.13 16.43 40.48
C HIS A 290 32.97 15.97 39.56
N THR A 291 33.24 15.01 38.67
CA THR A 291 32.21 14.51 37.74
C THR A 291 31.16 13.69 38.50
N ALA A 292 29.94 14.21 38.58
CA ALA A 292 28.79 13.49 39.14
C ALA A 292 28.03 12.70 38.05
N PRO A 293 27.42 11.54 38.37
CA PRO A 293 26.52 10.83 37.46
C PRO A 293 25.28 11.68 37.14
N ALA A 294 24.75 11.55 35.93
CA ALA A 294 23.43 12.07 35.61
C ALA A 294 22.35 11.32 36.41
N SER A 295 21.40 12.08 36.98
CA SER A 295 20.24 11.54 37.67
C SER A 295 19.30 10.81 36.70
N ALA A 296 18.51 9.87 37.23
CA ALA A 296 17.41 9.26 36.51
C ALA A 296 16.47 10.33 35.89
N ARG A 297 15.93 10.04 34.70
CA ARG A 297 14.92 10.86 34.03
C ARG A 297 13.57 10.13 34.05
N PRO A 298 12.46 10.79 34.41
CA PRO A 298 11.17 10.13 34.48
C PRO A 298 10.56 9.96 33.09
N ASP A 299 10.05 8.76 32.81
CA ASP A 299 9.13 8.50 31.73
C ASP A 299 7.77 9.18 31.98
N ARG A 300 7.06 9.41 30.88
CA ARG A 300 5.71 9.97 30.86
C ARG A 300 4.73 8.96 30.29
N MET A 301 3.53 8.98 30.86
CA MET A 301 2.37 8.18 30.50
C MET A 301 1.28 9.11 29.92
N LEU A 302 0.64 8.68 28.84
CA LEU A 302 -0.55 9.32 28.29
C LEU A 302 -1.77 8.45 28.61
N LEU A 303 -2.79 9.06 29.21
CA LEU A 303 -4.03 8.40 29.61
C LEU A 303 -5.24 9.12 29.02
N ALA A 304 -6.26 8.37 28.64
CA ALA A 304 -7.63 8.89 28.46
C ALA A 304 -8.53 8.28 29.53
N VAL A 305 -9.43 9.08 30.12
CA VAL A 305 -10.30 8.62 31.22
C VAL A 305 -11.77 8.62 30.81
N VAL A 306 -12.49 7.55 31.17
CA VAL A 306 -13.93 7.46 30.96
C VAL A 306 -14.62 7.64 32.31
N PRO A 307 -15.43 8.71 32.50
CA PRO A 307 -16.18 8.90 33.74
C PRO A 307 -17.33 7.89 33.87
N ARG A 308 -18.01 7.94 35.01
CA ARG A 308 -19.24 7.16 35.20
C ARG A 308 -20.40 7.91 34.54
N PRO A 309 -21.45 7.20 34.05
CA PRO A 309 -22.61 7.85 33.46
C PRO A 309 -23.17 8.95 34.38
N ARG A 310 -23.35 10.15 33.83
CA ARG A 310 -23.81 11.36 34.55
C ARG A 310 -22.84 11.87 35.64
N SER A 311 -21.53 11.64 35.52
CA SER A 311 -20.51 12.33 36.34
C SER A 311 -19.47 13.07 35.49
N ARG A 312 -19.08 14.27 35.94
CA ARG A 312 -17.95 15.06 35.41
C ARG A 312 -16.92 15.29 36.53
N PRO A 313 -16.04 14.30 36.81
CA PRO A 313 -15.03 14.41 37.87
C PRO A 313 -13.87 15.35 37.48
N LYS A 314 -13.23 15.98 38.47
CA LYS A 314 -12.02 16.78 38.26
C LYS A 314 -10.79 16.00 38.76
N LEU A 315 -9.84 15.71 37.88
CA LEU A 315 -8.53 15.19 38.26
C LEU A 315 -7.62 16.38 38.59
N PRO A 316 -7.15 16.54 39.84
CA PRO A 316 -6.16 17.56 40.17
C PRO A 316 -4.79 17.20 39.57
N LYS A 317 -3.93 18.21 39.41
CA LYS A 317 -2.49 18.01 39.19
C LYS A 317 -1.87 17.31 40.41
N GLY A 318 -0.95 16.39 40.19
CA GLY A 318 -0.31 15.59 41.25
C GLY A 318 -1.13 14.40 41.75
N MET A 319 -2.23 14.04 41.08
CA MET A 319 -2.99 12.82 41.40
C MET A 319 -2.13 11.58 41.15
N LEU A 320 -2.00 10.72 42.17
CA LEU A 320 -1.21 9.50 42.12
C LEU A 320 -1.91 8.41 41.30
N ILE A 321 -1.15 7.83 40.37
CA ILE A 321 -1.55 6.76 39.44
C ILE A 321 -0.63 5.56 39.71
N PRO A 322 -1.09 4.49 40.39
CA PRO A 322 -0.29 3.30 40.61
C PRO A 322 -0.17 2.46 39.32
N ALA A 323 1.05 2.07 38.96
CA ALA A 323 1.37 1.49 37.66
C ALA A 323 2.23 0.23 37.78
N GLY A 324 1.73 -0.77 38.51
CA GLY A 324 2.43 -2.01 38.81
C GLY A 324 3.02 -2.05 40.24
N LYS A 325 4.04 -2.88 40.46
CA LYS A 325 4.69 -3.02 41.77
C LYS A 325 5.73 -1.91 41.97
N GLY A 326 5.48 -1.01 42.93
CA GLY A 326 6.44 0.03 43.35
C GLY A 326 6.57 1.23 42.41
N ILE A 327 5.90 1.22 41.25
CA ILE A 327 5.92 2.33 40.29
C ILE A 327 4.63 3.17 40.45
N ALA A 328 4.80 4.48 40.58
CA ALA A 328 3.70 5.45 40.60
C ALA A 328 4.00 6.64 39.68
N PHE A 329 2.95 7.16 39.05
CA PHE A 329 2.98 8.38 38.24
C PHE A 329 2.14 9.46 38.92
N ALA A 330 2.40 10.73 38.61
CA ALA A 330 1.63 11.87 39.07
C ALA A 330 1.14 12.71 37.88
N THR A 331 -0.13 13.12 37.87
CA THR A 331 -0.70 13.92 36.77
C THR A 331 0.00 15.27 36.60
N ASP A 332 0.39 15.59 35.37
CA ASP A 332 1.18 16.79 35.03
C ASP A 332 0.35 18.08 35.09
N THR A 333 -0.96 17.95 34.84
CA THR A 333 -1.95 19.03 34.69
C THR A 333 -3.26 18.67 35.37
N VAL A 334 -4.13 19.67 35.55
CA VAL A 334 -5.54 19.46 35.94
C VAL A 334 -6.32 19.00 34.71
N LEU A 335 -7.28 18.09 34.89
CA LEU A 335 -8.28 17.74 33.88
C LEU A 335 -9.67 17.83 34.51
N ASP A 336 -10.53 18.68 33.94
CA ASP A 336 -11.97 18.65 34.18
C ASP A 336 -12.56 17.69 33.15
N VAL A 337 -13.05 16.53 33.60
CA VAL A 337 -13.53 15.46 32.72
C VAL A 337 -14.92 15.82 32.21
N THR A 338 -15.01 16.04 30.90
CA THR A 338 -16.22 16.47 30.20
C THR A 338 -17.25 15.34 30.07
N GLY A 339 -16.80 14.09 30.05
CA GLY A 339 -17.63 12.95 29.67
C GLY A 339 -17.89 12.90 28.17
N ALA A 340 -17.08 13.59 27.37
CA ALA A 340 -17.16 13.55 25.92
C ALA A 340 -16.83 12.15 25.39
N SER A 341 -17.55 11.72 24.36
CA SER A 341 -17.24 10.54 23.58
C SER A 341 -17.32 10.86 22.09
N LEU A 342 -16.23 10.61 21.36
CA LEU A 342 -16.24 10.64 19.90
C LEU A 342 -17.20 9.56 19.42
N CYS A 343 -18.36 9.95 18.91
CA CYS A 343 -19.43 9.03 18.48
C CYS A 343 -19.40 8.76 16.98
N GLU A 344 -18.89 9.73 16.21
CA GLU A 344 -18.71 9.64 14.76
C GLU A 344 -17.50 10.47 14.34
N ALA A 345 -16.77 9.99 13.33
CA ALA A 345 -15.89 10.83 12.54
C ALA A 345 -16.13 10.61 11.04
N ARG A 346 -15.86 11.63 10.23
CA ARG A 346 -15.98 11.57 8.77
C ARG A 346 -14.73 12.14 8.12
N LEU A 347 -14.04 11.33 7.32
CA LEU A 347 -12.92 11.78 6.50
C LEU A 347 -13.41 12.02 5.07
N TRP A 348 -13.39 13.28 4.64
CA TRP A 348 -13.67 13.72 3.28
C TRP A 348 -12.34 13.87 2.53
N ARG A 349 -12.17 13.11 1.44
CA ARG A 349 -11.03 13.19 0.52
C ARG A 349 -11.50 13.77 -0.81
N PRO A 350 -10.99 14.94 -1.27
CA PRO A 350 -11.22 15.39 -2.64
C PRO A 350 -10.52 14.43 -3.63
N GLY A 351 -11.03 14.34 -4.87
CA GLY A 351 -10.51 13.43 -5.89
C GLY A 351 -10.85 13.89 -7.31
N ALA A 352 -10.01 13.51 -8.27
CA ALA A 352 -10.08 14.00 -9.65
C ALA A 352 -11.33 13.51 -10.43
N GLU A 353 -11.91 12.38 -10.02
CA GLU A 353 -13.17 11.84 -10.56
C GLU A 353 -14.36 12.08 -9.60
N GLY A 354 -14.17 12.96 -8.61
CA GLY A 354 -15.08 13.17 -7.48
C GLY A 354 -14.44 12.81 -6.14
N GLY A 355 -14.93 13.43 -5.07
CA GLY A 355 -14.49 13.16 -3.71
C GLY A 355 -15.08 11.86 -3.13
N THR A 356 -14.51 11.42 -2.01
CA THR A 356 -15.00 10.28 -1.23
C THR A 356 -15.17 10.66 0.24
N VAL A 357 -16.12 10.03 0.92
CA VAL A 357 -16.33 10.16 2.37
C VAL A 357 -16.22 8.79 3.05
N THR A 358 -15.33 8.69 4.04
CA THR A 358 -15.20 7.51 4.90
C THR A 358 -15.82 7.81 6.25
N ARG A 359 -16.79 6.99 6.68
CA ARG A 359 -17.50 7.14 7.95
C ARG A 359 -16.94 6.19 9.00
N PHE A 360 -16.53 6.73 10.15
CA PHE A 360 -16.04 5.95 11.28
C PHE A 360 -17.05 5.98 12.42
N ALA A 361 -17.62 4.81 12.74
CA ALA A 361 -18.35 4.59 13.99
C ALA A 361 -17.33 4.46 15.12
N ALA A 362 -16.87 5.60 15.65
CA ALA A 362 -15.87 5.64 16.70
C ALA A 362 -16.38 4.95 17.96
N GLY A 363 -15.72 3.86 18.36
CA GLY A 363 -16.01 3.15 19.59
C GLY A 363 -15.52 3.91 20.84
N PRO A 364 -15.77 3.40 22.06
CA PRO A 364 -15.35 4.04 23.30
C PRO A 364 -13.82 4.08 23.50
N ASP A 365 -13.05 3.52 22.56
CA ASP A 365 -11.59 3.54 22.48
C ASP A 365 -11.06 4.53 21.42
N GLY A 366 -11.94 5.30 20.77
CA GLY A 366 -11.60 6.40 19.86
C GLY A 366 -10.96 6.01 18.53
N ALA A 367 -10.97 4.72 18.15
CA ALA A 367 -10.29 4.21 16.97
C ALA A 367 -10.91 4.72 15.65
N LEU A 368 -10.04 5.13 14.72
CA LEU A 368 -10.38 5.66 13.39
C LEU A 368 -9.69 4.91 12.24
N GLY A 369 -8.58 4.23 12.48
CA GLY A 369 -7.79 3.57 11.43
C GLY A 369 -6.97 2.40 11.93
N ASP A 370 -6.19 1.79 11.03
CA ASP A 370 -5.33 0.65 11.37
C ASP A 370 -4.09 1.09 12.17
N ALA A 371 -3.42 0.13 12.83
CA ALA A 371 -2.31 0.45 13.74
C ALA A 371 -0.99 0.87 13.05
N VAL A 372 -0.86 0.65 11.74
CA VAL A 372 0.36 0.89 10.94
C VAL A 372 0.27 2.21 10.17
N SER A 373 -0.91 2.52 9.61
CA SER A 373 -1.15 3.68 8.73
C SER A 373 -2.29 4.60 9.19
N GLY A 374 -3.07 4.24 10.22
CA GLY A 374 -4.18 5.05 10.70
C GLY A 374 -5.20 5.34 9.59
N ILE A 375 -5.45 6.62 9.33
CA ILE A 375 -6.29 7.09 8.22
C ILE A 375 -5.50 7.57 6.98
N ALA A 376 -4.16 7.53 7.02
CA ALA A 376 -3.30 8.03 5.92
C ALA A 376 -3.44 7.19 4.65
N THR A 377 -3.70 5.88 4.78
CA THR A 377 -4.01 4.99 3.65
C THR A 377 -5.39 5.27 3.03
N PRO A 378 -5.60 4.93 1.75
CA PRO A 378 -6.93 4.92 1.14
C PRO A 378 -7.83 3.88 1.84
N LEU A 379 -8.80 4.37 2.61
CA LEU A 379 -9.80 3.54 3.28
C LEU A 379 -11.08 3.47 2.42
N PRO A 380 -11.89 2.41 2.54
CA PRO A 380 -13.11 2.23 1.74
C PRO A 380 -14.17 3.28 2.12
N GLY A 381 -14.23 4.36 1.33
CA GLY A 381 -15.26 5.40 1.42
C GLY A 381 -16.38 5.21 0.40
N THR A 382 -17.51 5.86 0.64
CA THR A 382 -18.54 6.06 -0.38
C THR A 382 -18.19 7.28 -1.24
N ALA A 383 -18.62 7.32 -2.50
CA ALA A 383 -18.56 8.53 -3.31
C ALA A 383 -19.25 9.69 -2.58
N PHE A 384 -18.65 10.87 -2.58
CA PHE A 384 -19.24 12.06 -1.97
C PHE A 384 -20.19 12.72 -2.98
N GLU A 385 -21.46 12.35 -2.88
CA GLU A 385 -22.55 12.97 -3.63
C GLU A 385 -23.16 14.15 -2.85
N THR A 386 -23.52 15.18 -3.61
CA THR A 386 -24.41 16.29 -3.23
C THR A 386 -25.76 16.09 -3.93
N HIS A 387 -26.85 16.54 -3.31
CA HIS A 387 -28.21 16.26 -3.77
C HIS A 387 -29.06 17.53 -3.82
N ALA A 388 -29.74 17.71 -4.95
CA ALA A 388 -30.76 18.71 -5.17
C ALA A 388 -32.12 17.98 -5.29
N ILE A 389 -33.01 18.20 -4.32
CA ILE A 389 -34.26 17.42 -4.19
C ILE A 389 -35.46 18.35 -4.41
N PHE A 390 -36.35 17.94 -5.32
CA PHE A 390 -37.57 18.65 -5.69
C PHE A 390 -38.78 17.77 -5.41
N SER A 391 -39.75 18.24 -4.62
CA SER A 391 -40.94 17.44 -4.29
C SER A 391 -42.25 18.18 -4.47
N THR A 392 -43.30 17.45 -4.85
CA THR A 392 -44.67 17.95 -4.99
C THR A 392 -45.64 16.78 -4.98
N PRO A 393 -46.81 16.85 -4.31
CA PRO A 393 -47.78 15.75 -4.28
C PRO A 393 -48.31 15.37 -5.67
N LEU A 394 -48.19 16.26 -6.66
CA LEU A 394 -48.57 15.99 -8.06
C LEU A 394 -47.66 14.97 -8.76
N LEU A 395 -46.55 14.56 -8.13
CA LEU A 395 -45.71 13.45 -8.57
C LEU A 395 -46.23 12.06 -8.12
N ASP A 396 -47.36 11.95 -7.40
CA ASP A 396 -47.99 10.64 -7.18
C ASP A 396 -48.68 10.16 -8.48
N LEU A 397 -47.95 9.35 -9.25
CA LEU A 397 -48.34 8.90 -10.59
C LEU A 397 -48.60 7.38 -10.60
N PRO A 398 -49.86 6.94 -10.39
CA PRO A 398 -50.19 5.55 -10.05
C PRO A 398 -50.03 4.52 -11.17
N GLY A 399 -49.84 4.94 -12.43
CA GLY A 399 -49.62 4.05 -13.56
C GLY A 399 -49.56 4.76 -14.92
N GLY A 400 -49.54 3.99 -16.00
CA GLY A 400 -49.34 4.48 -17.37
C GLY A 400 -47.87 4.78 -17.68
N THR A 401 -47.54 5.04 -18.95
CA THR A 401 -46.18 5.46 -19.33
C THR A 401 -46.04 6.95 -18.99
N ARG A 402 -45.12 7.31 -18.10
CA ARG A 402 -45.02 8.65 -17.49
C ARG A 402 -43.71 9.31 -17.92
N ARG A 403 -43.75 10.39 -18.72
CA ARG A 403 -42.58 11.25 -18.96
C ARG A 403 -42.65 12.45 -18.01
N VAL A 404 -41.65 12.59 -17.15
CA VAL A 404 -41.49 13.74 -16.26
C VAL A 404 -40.29 14.54 -16.74
N ARG A 405 -40.49 15.84 -16.93
CA ARG A 405 -39.47 16.79 -17.33
C ARG A 405 -39.34 17.88 -16.28
N LEU A 406 -38.19 17.95 -15.62
CA LEU A 406 -37.80 19.03 -14.72
C LEU A 406 -36.95 20.04 -15.51
N GLU A 407 -37.43 21.26 -15.63
CA GLU A 407 -36.71 22.41 -16.16
C GLU A 407 -36.24 23.28 -14.99
N LEU A 408 -34.97 23.64 -14.99
CA LEU A 408 -34.31 24.48 -13.98
C LEU A 408 -33.76 25.72 -14.69
N ASP A 409 -34.31 26.87 -14.35
CA ASP A 409 -33.78 28.18 -14.74
C ASP A 409 -32.67 28.58 -13.74
N LEU A 410 -31.47 28.80 -14.23
CA LEU A 410 -30.26 29.01 -13.44
C LEU A 410 -29.59 30.34 -13.77
N ASP A 411 -28.88 30.94 -12.81
CA ASP A 411 -28.15 32.21 -13.00
C ASP A 411 -26.94 32.11 -13.95
N CYS A 412 -26.60 30.89 -14.39
CA CYS A 412 -25.58 30.62 -15.40
C CYS A 412 -26.01 29.48 -16.34
N ALA A 413 -25.40 29.43 -17.54
CA ALA A 413 -25.54 28.30 -18.45
C ALA A 413 -24.64 27.13 -17.99
N VAL A 414 -25.16 25.91 -18.02
CA VAL A 414 -24.43 24.70 -17.62
C VAL A 414 -23.78 24.04 -18.84
N ASP A 415 -22.55 23.54 -18.69
CA ASP A 415 -21.87 22.82 -19.77
C ASP A 415 -22.48 21.43 -20.03
N ALA A 416 -22.44 20.97 -21.27
CA ALA A 416 -22.98 19.68 -21.68
C ALA A 416 -22.21 18.48 -21.11
N ALA A 417 -20.90 18.59 -20.85
CA ALA A 417 -20.16 17.52 -20.19
C ALA A 417 -20.52 17.45 -18.70
N LEU A 418 -20.67 18.60 -18.04
CA LEU A 418 -21.12 18.69 -16.63
C LEU A 418 -22.57 18.19 -16.46
N ALA A 419 -23.47 18.53 -17.38
CA ALA A 419 -24.84 18.02 -17.40
C ALA A 419 -24.88 16.48 -17.49
N ALA A 420 -23.94 15.85 -18.21
CA ALA A 420 -23.85 14.41 -18.37
C ALA A 420 -23.26 13.66 -17.17
N THR A 421 -22.66 14.34 -16.18
CA THR A 421 -22.21 13.70 -14.92
C THR A 421 -23.30 13.63 -13.85
N LEU A 422 -24.44 14.31 -14.06
CA LEU A 422 -25.52 14.36 -13.08
C LEU A 422 -26.28 13.03 -13.02
N GLY A 423 -26.36 12.45 -11.82
CA GLY A 423 -27.22 11.31 -11.54
C GLY A 423 -28.67 11.74 -11.34
N PHE A 424 -29.63 10.90 -11.72
CA PHE A 424 -31.05 11.13 -11.45
C PHE A 424 -31.67 9.98 -10.65
N SER A 425 -32.51 10.31 -9.69
CA SER A 425 -33.27 9.35 -8.88
C SER A 425 -34.66 9.86 -8.56
N VAL A 426 -35.57 8.92 -8.29
CA VAL A 426 -36.95 9.21 -7.87
C VAL A 426 -37.26 8.47 -6.57
N THR A 427 -38.20 8.98 -5.78
CA THR A 427 -38.68 8.26 -4.60
C THR A 427 -39.70 7.17 -4.98
N THR A 428 -39.58 6.04 -4.31
CA THR A 428 -40.56 4.95 -4.32
C THR A 428 -40.83 4.53 -2.87
N ALA A 429 -41.87 3.74 -2.62
CA ALA A 429 -42.14 3.18 -1.29
C ALA A 429 -40.95 2.40 -0.67
N LYS A 430 -39.94 1.99 -1.45
CA LYS A 430 -38.70 1.33 -1.00
C LYS A 430 -37.52 2.29 -0.74
N GLY A 431 -37.69 3.59 -0.97
CA GLY A 431 -36.64 4.60 -0.92
C GLY A 431 -36.26 5.16 -2.31
N TRP A 432 -35.09 5.77 -2.41
CA TRP A 432 -34.54 6.30 -3.66
C TRP A 432 -34.23 5.18 -4.65
N LEU A 433 -34.70 5.34 -5.89
CA LEU A 433 -34.38 4.48 -7.01
C LEU A 433 -33.75 5.32 -8.13
N ALA A 434 -32.55 4.94 -8.57
CA ALA A 434 -31.91 5.54 -9.75
C ALA A 434 -32.65 5.14 -11.03
N VAL A 435 -32.84 6.08 -11.95
CA VAL A 435 -33.59 5.87 -13.19
C VAL A 435 -32.88 6.58 -14.34
N PRO A 436 -32.72 5.97 -15.54
CA PRO A 436 -32.14 6.65 -16.69
C PRO A 436 -32.98 7.86 -17.10
N ALA A 437 -32.35 9.04 -17.09
CA ALA A 437 -32.91 10.30 -17.53
C ALA A 437 -31.98 10.96 -18.56
N SER A 438 -32.55 11.70 -19.51
CA SER A 438 -31.81 12.56 -20.42
C SER A 438 -31.64 13.92 -19.75
N ILE A 439 -30.40 14.32 -19.46
CA ILE A 439 -30.05 15.61 -18.86
C ILE A 439 -29.31 16.43 -19.91
N VAL A 440 -29.84 17.61 -20.23
CA VAL A 440 -29.39 18.45 -21.34
C VAL A 440 -29.36 19.91 -20.85
N PRO A 441 -28.31 20.69 -21.14
CA PRO A 441 -28.32 22.12 -20.85
C PRO A 441 -29.27 22.88 -21.77
N ILE A 442 -29.80 23.99 -21.26
CA ILE A 442 -30.62 24.96 -21.98
C ILE A 442 -30.01 26.37 -21.80
N ASP A 443 -30.44 27.34 -22.60
CA ASP A 443 -29.86 28.70 -22.69
C ASP A 443 -29.49 29.33 -21.33
N THR A 444 -30.36 29.17 -20.32
CA THR A 444 -30.11 29.49 -18.91
C THR A 444 -30.50 28.33 -17.99
N GLY A 445 -29.78 27.21 -18.06
CA GLY A 445 -29.82 26.18 -17.01
C GLY A 445 -29.88 24.74 -17.53
N LEU A 446 -30.80 23.94 -16.98
CA LEU A 446 -30.87 22.48 -17.23
C LEU A 446 -32.30 21.99 -17.50
N GLN A 447 -32.43 21.04 -18.43
CA GLN A 447 -33.63 20.25 -18.66
C GLN A 447 -33.35 18.76 -18.42
N VAL A 448 -34.13 18.13 -17.54
CA VAL A 448 -33.98 16.74 -17.08
C VAL A 448 -35.25 15.98 -17.44
N THR A 449 -35.18 15.06 -18.39
CA THR A 449 -36.33 14.30 -18.91
C THR A 449 -36.19 12.81 -18.62
N VAL A 450 -37.05 12.24 -17.76
CA VAL A 450 -37.16 10.81 -17.47
C VAL A 450 -38.43 10.22 -18.10
N THR A 451 -38.39 8.99 -18.61
CA THR A 451 -39.61 8.25 -19.02
C THR A 451 -39.71 6.94 -18.25
N LEU A 452 -40.76 6.80 -17.45
CA LEU A 452 -41.11 5.61 -16.67
C LEU A 452 -42.10 4.75 -17.48
N PRO A 453 -41.83 3.45 -17.69
CA PRO A 453 -42.77 2.56 -18.38
C PRO A 453 -44.02 2.27 -17.53
N ALA A 454 -45.05 1.68 -18.15
CA ALA A 454 -46.35 1.46 -17.51
C ALA A 454 -46.35 0.47 -16.33
N ASP A 455 -45.35 -0.41 -16.26
CA ASP A 455 -45.13 -1.40 -15.20
C ASP A 455 -44.28 -0.88 -14.02
N PHE A 456 -43.63 0.28 -14.18
CA PHE A 456 -42.85 0.91 -13.11
C PHE A 456 -43.77 1.33 -11.95
N ALA A 457 -43.31 1.20 -10.70
CA ALA A 457 -44.11 1.47 -9.51
C ALA A 457 -44.64 2.93 -9.45
N ALA A 458 -45.64 3.18 -8.59
CA ALA A 458 -46.07 4.55 -8.29
C ALA A 458 -44.95 5.33 -7.60
N LEU A 459 -44.65 6.53 -8.12
CA LEU A 459 -43.75 7.48 -7.46
C LEU A 459 -44.38 7.90 -6.13
N THR A 460 -43.71 7.62 -5.03
CA THR A 460 -44.32 7.64 -3.70
C THR A 460 -43.31 8.12 -2.66
N GLY A 461 -43.81 8.76 -1.60
CA GLY A 461 -42.99 9.11 -0.44
C GLY A 461 -42.51 7.86 0.32
N CYS A 462 -41.34 7.93 0.92
CA CYS A 462 -40.76 6.90 1.77
C CYS A 462 -40.30 7.53 3.08
N PRO A 463 -40.95 7.27 4.23
CA PRO A 463 -40.61 7.90 5.51
C PRO A 463 -39.16 7.71 5.99
N ALA A 464 -38.43 6.73 5.45
CA ALA A 464 -37.02 6.48 5.73
C ALA A 464 -36.04 7.26 4.82
N ALA A 465 -36.54 8.04 3.85
CA ALA A 465 -35.72 8.75 2.87
C ALA A 465 -36.24 10.16 2.52
N PHE A 466 -37.53 10.30 2.20
CA PHE A 466 -38.20 11.58 1.93
C PHE A 466 -39.73 11.41 2.00
N ALA A 467 -40.44 12.29 2.70
CA ALA A 467 -41.86 12.06 3.07
C ALA A 467 -42.87 12.21 1.91
N ALA A 468 -42.59 13.06 0.92
CA ALA A 468 -43.41 13.28 -0.28
C ALA A 468 -42.80 12.58 -1.52
N PRO A 469 -43.55 12.35 -2.61
CA PRO A 469 -42.96 11.92 -3.87
C PRO A 469 -42.02 13.01 -4.42
N ALA A 470 -40.77 12.65 -4.70
CA ALA A 470 -39.71 13.59 -5.03
C ALA A 470 -38.76 13.09 -6.14
N LEU A 471 -38.17 14.06 -6.84
CA LEU A 471 -37.09 13.91 -7.81
C LEU A 471 -35.78 14.36 -7.14
N ARG A 472 -34.69 13.62 -7.35
CA ARG A 472 -33.35 13.97 -6.86
C ARG A 472 -32.38 14.00 -8.03
N LEU A 473 -31.75 15.15 -8.22
CA LEU A 473 -30.48 15.24 -8.93
C LEU A 473 -29.35 14.96 -7.95
N THR A 474 -28.36 14.20 -8.42
CA THR A 474 -27.13 13.84 -7.72
C THR A 474 -25.97 14.45 -8.49
N HIS A 475 -25.05 15.12 -7.78
CA HIS A 475 -23.81 15.63 -8.33
C HIS A 475 -22.62 15.16 -7.48
N GLY A 476 -21.62 14.53 -8.11
CA GLY A 476 -20.39 14.11 -7.43
C GLY A 476 -19.55 15.34 -7.07
N ALA A 477 -19.39 15.62 -5.78
CA ALA A 477 -18.69 16.81 -5.33
C ALA A 477 -17.17 16.66 -5.53
N GLY A 478 -16.59 17.58 -6.30
CA GLY A 478 -15.20 17.55 -6.75
C GLY A 478 -14.99 18.41 -7.99
N ALA A 479 -16.01 18.49 -8.86
CA ALA A 479 -16.20 19.62 -9.75
C ALA A 479 -16.94 20.76 -9.02
N PRO A 480 -16.66 22.04 -9.32
CA PRO A 480 -17.49 23.16 -8.85
C PRO A 480 -18.82 23.21 -9.64
N PHE A 481 -19.94 23.36 -8.93
CA PHE A 481 -21.27 23.57 -9.53
C PHE A 481 -21.82 24.92 -9.06
N ASP A 482 -21.19 26.00 -9.52
CA ASP A 482 -21.54 27.37 -9.16
C ASP A 482 -22.72 27.91 -9.98
N ALA A 483 -23.90 27.35 -9.72
CA ALA A 483 -25.17 27.78 -10.30
C ALA A 483 -26.23 27.96 -9.20
N ARG A 484 -26.93 29.09 -9.23
CA ARG A 484 -28.11 29.36 -8.39
C ARG A 484 -29.37 29.03 -9.13
N LEU A 485 -30.32 28.45 -8.41
CA LEU A 485 -31.66 28.23 -8.90
C LEU A 485 -32.45 29.55 -8.88
N LEU A 486 -32.99 29.95 -10.03
CA LEU A 486 -33.87 31.12 -10.15
C LEU A 486 -35.33 30.67 -10.11
N ALA A 487 -35.67 29.66 -10.91
CA ALA A 487 -36.97 29.02 -10.96
C ALA A 487 -36.84 27.54 -11.34
N ALA A 488 -37.85 26.75 -10.99
CA ALA A 488 -38.01 25.37 -11.43
C ALA A 488 -39.44 25.12 -11.93
N ARG A 489 -39.56 24.32 -12.99
CA ARG A 489 -40.82 23.85 -13.57
C ARG A 489 -40.78 22.33 -13.73
N VAL A 490 -41.84 21.64 -13.36
CA VAL A 490 -42.01 20.21 -13.64
C VAL A 490 -43.18 20.00 -14.59
N THR A 491 -42.89 19.61 -15.82
CA THR A 491 -43.90 19.11 -16.78
C THR A 491 -44.08 17.61 -16.57
N ILE A 492 -45.30 17.20 -16.25
CA ILE A 492 -45.70 15.80 -16.05
C ILE A 492 -46.62 15.41 -17.21
N ALA A 493 -46.22 14.43 -18.00
CA ALA A 493 -47.03 13.87 -19.08
C ALA A 493 -47.20 12.36 -18.88
N VAL A 494 -48.42 11.85 -19.08
CA VAL A 494 -48.79 10.45 -18.87
C VAL A 494 -49.57 9.93 -20.07
N LYS A 495 -49.21 8.75 -20.53
CA LYS A 495 -49.74 8.07 -21.71
C LYS A 495 -50.30 6.69 -21.33
N ASP A 496 -51.39 6.29 -21.96
CA ASP A 496 -52.13 5.04 -21.71
C ASP A 496 -52.53 4.93 -20.22
N VAL A 497 -53.27 5.93 -19.71
CA VAL A 497 -53.75 5.99 -18.32
C VAL A 497 -54.63 4.77 -18.00
N PRO A 498 -54.33 3.99 -16.94
CA PRO A 498 -55.11 2.83 -16.55
C PRO A 498 -56.40 3.21 -15.82
N GLY A 499 -57.39 2.32 -15.82
CA GLY A 499 -58.59 2.46 -14.97
C GLY A 499 -59.67 3.41 -15.50
N LEU A 500 -59.73 3.66 -16.82
CA LEU A 500 -60.78 4.45 -17.46
C LEU A 500 -62.14 3.73 -17.38
N GLU A 501 -63.18 4.38 -16.85
CA GLU A 501 -64.56 3.93 -17.03
C GLU A 501 -65.12 4.48 -18.35
N VAL A 502 -65.89 3.66 -19.07
CA VAL A 502 -66.43 4.00 -20.40
C VAL A 502 -67.93 3.74 -20.48
N ARG A 503 -68.69 4.69 -21.05
CA ARG A 503 -70.16 4.65 -21.14
C ARG A 503 -70.62 4.95 -22.58
N THR A 504 -71.61 4.23 -23.06
CA THR A 504 -72.19 4.31 -24.42
C THR A 504 -73.72 4.44 -24.32
N PRO A 505 -74.49 4.62 -25.42
CA PRO A 505 -75.95 4.69 -25.35
C PRO A 505 -76.60 3.33 -24.98
N LEU A 506 -75.79 2.25 -24.97
CA LEU A 506 -76.17 0.91 -24.54
C LEU A 506 -75.85 0.64 -23.06
N GLY A 507 -75.19 1.58 -22.36
CA GLY A 507 -74.78 1.45 -20.96
C GLY A 507 -73.26 1.52 -20.74
N LEU A 508 -72.79 1.07 -19.57
CA LEU A 508 -71.37 0.91 -19.27
C LEU A 508 -70.75 -0.12 -20.23
N ALA A 509 -69.59 0.20 -20.80
CA ALA A 509 -68.91 -0.60 -21.81
C ALA A 509 -67.46 -0.91 -21.40
N SER A 510 -66.85 -1.92 -22.03
CA SER A 510 -65.41 -2.17 -21.87
C SER A 510 -64.62 -1.16 -22.69
N SER A 511 -63.52 -0.63 -22.14
CA SER A 511 -62.56 0.19 -22.88
C SER A 511 -61.90 -0.56 -24.05
N SER A 512 -61.93 -1.91 -24.05
CA SER A 512 -61.41 -2.75 -25.13
C SER A 512 -62.48 -3.29 -26.10
N ALA A 513 -63.76 -2.98 -25.87
CA ALA A 513 -64.88 -3.49 -26.66
C ALA A 513 -66.11 -2.59 -26.49
N ALA A 514 -66.19 -1.56 -27.32
CA ALA A 514 -67.30 -0.60 -27.31
C ALA A 514 -67.87 -0.36 -28.73
N ALA A 515 -69.18 -0.13 -28.81
CA ALA A 515 -69.86 0.37 -30.01
C ALA A 515 -70.16 1.87 -29.79
N PRO A 516 -69.23 2.79 -30.09
CA PRO A 516 -69.25 4.17 -29.58
C PRO A 516 -70.45 4.99 -30.07
N PHE A 517 -71.07 4.59 -31.18
CA PHE A 517 -72.20 5.29 -31.79
C PHE A 517 -73.44 4.40 -31.95
N GLY A 518 -73.49 3.28 -31.21
CA GLY A 518 -74.56 2.28 -31.29
C GLY A 518 -74.35 1.19 -32.35
N ALA A 519 -75.30 0.26 -32.42
CA ALA A 519 -75.30 -0.86 -33.36
C ALA A 519 -76.74 -1.12 -33.90
N PRO A 520 -77.03 -0.83 -35.19
CA PRO A 520 -76.17 -0.15 -36.15
C PRO A 520 -75.83 1.30 -35.70
N PRO A 521 -74.71 1.87 -36.16
CA PRO A 521 -74.33 3.24 -35.79
C PRO A 521 -75.27 4.27 -36.42
N TRP A 522 -75.65 5.32 -35.68
CA TRP A 522 -76.51 6.40 -36.18
C TRP A 522 -75.96 7.81 -35.85
N PRO A 523 -76.27 8.84 -36.67
CA PRO A 523 -75.86 10.23 -36.39
C PRO A 523 -76.41 10.73 -35.04
N GLY A 524 -75.53 11.17 -34.14
CA GLY A 524 -75.88 11.57 -32.77
C GLY A 524 -75.67 10.50 -31.69
N GLY A 525 -75.16 9.30 -32.01
CA GLY A 525 -74.65 8.36 -31.00
C GLY A 525 -73.42 8.90 -30.25
N TRP A 526 -73.27 8.59 -28.96
CA TRP A 526 -72.28 9.22 -28.06
C TRP A 526 -71.50 8.23 -27.16
N LEU A 527 -70.32 8.66 -26.70
CA LEU A 527 -69.38 7.93 -25.86
C LEU A 527 -68.85 8.84 -24.72
N ARG A 528 -68.91 8.41 -23.46
CA ARG A 528 -68.36 9.11 -22.28
C ARG A 528 -67.22 8.32 -21.63
N VAL A 529 -66.22 9.03 -21.09
CA VAL A 529 -65.06 8.47 -20.37
C VAL A 529 -64.85 9.21 -19.04
N ASP A 530 -64.68 8.46 -17.94
CA ASP A 530 -64.49 8.97 -16.58
C ASP A 530 -63.16 8.43 -15.97
N HIS A 531 -62.41 9.26 -15.22
CA HIS A 531 -61.17 8.87 -14.52
C HIS A 531 -60.77 9.90 -13.44
N PRO A 532 -60.25 9.52 -12.24
CA PRO A 532 -59.95 10.45 -11.15
C PRO A 532 -59.04 11.64 -11.47
N VAL A 533 -58.14 11.54 -12.45
CA VAL A 533 -57.29 12.68 -12.86
C VAL A 533 -58.08 13.85 -13.44
N LEU A 534 -59.26 13.56 -14.03
CA LEU A 534 -60.18 14.53 -14.63
C LEU A 534 -60.95 15.35 -13.57
N ALA A 535 -60.99 14.86 -12.32
CA ALA A 535 -61.57 15.53 -11.16
C ALA A 535 -60.51 16.20 -10.25
N GLY A 536 -59.23 16.19 -10.66
CA GLY A 536 -58.14 16.86 -9.95
C GLY A 536 -57.95 18.32 -10.33
N PRO A 537 -56.77 18.92 -10.04
CA PRO A 537 -56.37 20.21 -10.61
C PRO A 537 -56.46 20.17 -12.15
N PRO A 538 -56.75 21.30 -12.83
CA PRO A 538 -56.97 21.31 -14.26
C PRO A 538 -55.73 20.79 -15.04
N LEU A 539 -55.99 20.31 -16.25
CA LEU A 539 -54.98 19.77 -17.16
C LEU A 539 -54.63 20.80 -18.23
N ASP A 540 -53.36 20.85 -18.60
CA ASP A 540 -52.84 21.78 -19.60
C ASP A 540 -52.89 21.19 -21.02
N ARG A 541 -52.86 19.84 -21.15
CA ARG A 541 -53.11 19.10 -22.39
C ARG A 541 -53.85 17.78 -22.14
N LEU A 542 -54.64 17.33 -23.10
CA LEU A 542 -55.33 16.04 -23.10
C LEU A 542 -55.40 15.43 -24.51
N VAL A 543 -55.20 14.12 -24.64
CA VAL A 543 -55.43 13.35 -25.86
C VAL A 543 -56.26 12.11 -25.53
N LEU A 544 -57.34 11.88 -26.28
CA LEU A 544 -58.16 10.67 -26.22
C LEU A 544 -57.95 9.87 -27.52
N ARG A 545 -57.59 8.59 -27.39
CA ARG A 545 -57.30 7.67 -28.49
C ARG A 545 -58.36 6.58 -28.61
N PHE A 546 -58.63 6.17 -29.84
CA PHE A 546 -59.64 5.20 -30.26
C PHE A 546 -59.04 4.19 -31.21
N ASP A 547 -58.80 2.96 -30.74
CA ASP A 547 -58.34 1.87 -31.59
C ASP A 547 -59.55 1.11 -32.17
N TRP A 548 -59.58 0.90 -33.48
CA TRP A 548 -60.71 0.36 -34.24
C TRP A 548 -60.49 -1.08 -34.68
N ALA A 549 -61.49 -1.93 -34.45
CA ALA A 549 -61.47 -3.31 -34.90
C ALA A 549 -61.73 -3.42 -36.42
N GLY A 550 -60.88 -4.18 -37.11
CA GLY A 550 -61.15 -4.67 -38.48
C GLY A 550 -61.00 -3.65 -39.61
N LEU A 551 -60.32 -2.52 -39.41
CA LEU A 551 -60.13 -1.50 -40.45
C LEU A 551 -59.49 -2.08 -41.74
N PRO A 552 -59.86 -1.55 -42.93
CA PRO A 552 -59.35 -2.03 -44.20
C PRO A 552 -57.82 -2.06 -44.40
N PRO A 553 -57.25 -3.15 -44.93
CA PRO A 553 -55.84 -3.22 -45.28
C PRO A 553 -55.53 -2.56 -46.64
N GLY A 554 -54.84 -1.41 -46.62
CA GLY A 554 -54.29 -0.78 -47.83
C GLY A 554 -53.95 0.70 -47.63
N GLN A 555 -52.97 1.22 -48.38
CA GLN A 555 -52.57 2.64 -48.28
C GLN A 555 -53.70 3.60 -48.70
N SER A 556 -54.50 3.24 -49.70
CA SER A 556 -55.70 3.98 -50.09
C SER A 556 -56.92 3.73 -49.17
N GLY A 557 -56.75 3.05 -48.03
CA GLY A 557 -57.74 3.02 -46.95
C GLY A 557 -59.11 2.46 -47.34
N PHE A 558 -60.19 3.15 -46.94
CA PHE A 558 -61.55 2.81 -47.33
C PHE A 558 -61.72 2.88 -48.87
N ALA A 559 -61.07 3.81 -49.57
CA ALA A 559 -61.06 3.81 -51.04
C ALA A 559 -60.30 2.62 -51.66
N SER A 560 -59.42 1.95 -50.91
CA SER A 560 -58.83 0.65 -51.30
C SER A 560 -59.77 -0.52 -50.97
N TYR A 561 -60.50 -0.43 -49.86
CA TYR A 561 -61.51 -1.41 -49.44
C TYR A 561 -62.63 -1.50 -50.48
N TYR A 562 -63.22 -0.34 -50.70
CA TYR A 562 -64.26 -0.01 -51.65
C TYR A 562 -63.68 0.24 -53.06
N ARG A 563 -62.46 -0.23 -53.39
CA ARG A 563 -61.89 -0.12 -54.75
C ARG A 563 -62.62 -0.97 -55.79
N GLY A 564 -63.28 -2.04 -55.34
CA GLY A 564 -64.25 -2.78 -56.14
C GLY A 564 -65.65 -2.16 -56.15
N TYR A 565 -65.91 -1.14 -55.34
CA TYR A 565 -67.21 -0.47 -55.25
C TYR A 565 -67.26 0.68 -56.26
N VAL A 566 -67.53 0.30 -57.50
CA VAL A 566 -67.61 1.21 -58.63
C VAL A 566 -69.04 1.66 -58.94
N VAL A 567 -70.10 1.04 -58.39
CA VAL A 567 -71.52 1.37 -58.65
C VAL A 567 -72.40 1.63 -57.40
N ASP A 568 -73.46 2.42 -57.60
CA ASP A 568 -74.40 2.91 -56.58
C ASP A 568 -75.59 1.98 -56.24
N GLU A 569 -76.56 2.46 -55.45
CA GLU A 569 -77.78 1.71 -55.06
C GLU A 569 -78.68 1.38 -56.26
N GLN A 570 -78.51 2.06 -57.39
CA GLN A 570 -79.25 1.89 -58.63
C GLN A 570 -78.42 1.19 -59.72
N GLY A 571 -77.16 0.84 -59.42
CA GLY A 571 -76.24 0.15 -60.33
C GLY A 571 -75.53 1.04 -61.35
N GLN A 572 -75.57 2.37 -61.19
CA GLN A 572 -74.79 3.28 -62.05
C GLN A 572 -73.38 3.47 -61.50
N LEU A 573 -72.41 3.69 -62.39
CA LEU A 573 -71.02 3.95 -61.98
C LEU A 573 -70.95 5.25 -61.19
N PHE A 574 -70.31 5.21 -60.03
CA PHE A 574 -69.99 6.39 -59.24
C PHE A 574 -68.99 7.27 -60.01
N ASP A 575 -69.34 8.55 -60.21
CA ASP A 575 -68.39 9.57 -60.70
C ASP A 575 -67.17 9.73 -59.76
N TRP A 576 -67.37 9.46 -58.46
CA TRP A 576 -66.33 9.38 -57.44
C TRP A 576 -66.75 8.40 -56.33
N PRO A 577 -65.86 7.53 -55.80
CA PRO A 577 -66.23 6.54 -54.78
C PRO A 577 -66.80 7.22 -53.51
N PRO A 578 -67.94 6.74 -52.97
CA PRO A 578 -68.70 7.43 -51.91
C PRO A 578 -68.10 7.26 -50.51
N PHE A 579 -67.16 6.33 -50.34
CA PHE A 579 -66.57 5.95 -49.05
C PHE A 579 -65.04 6.00 -49.14
N ASP A 580 -64.51 7.21 -49.20
CA ASP A 580 -63.15 7.47 -48.74
C ASP A 580 -63.12 7.64 -47.20
N ASN A 581 -61.94 7.95 -46.66
CA ASN A 581 -61.75 8.09 -45.23
C ASN A 581 -62.33 9.41 -44.65
N ALA A 582 -62.56 10.43 -45.49
CA ALA A 582 -62.92 11.79 -45.06
C ALA A 582 -64.41 11.94 -44.70
N ALA A 583 -65.26 11.02 -45.15
CA ALA A 583 -66.72 11.11 -45.00
C ALA A 583 -67.23 11.10 -43.53
N PHE A 584 -66.40 10.71 -42.56
CA PHE A 584 -66.81 10.41 -41.17
C PHE A 584 -66.37 11.51 -40.19
N THR A 585 -67.26 12.00 -39.31
CA THR A 585 -66.99 13.13 -38.38
C THR A 585 -67.66 12.99 -37.00
N VAL A 586 -67.13 13.67 -35.97
CA VAL A 586 -67.55 13.66 -34.54
C VAL A 586 -67.42 15.04 -33.86
N THR A 587 -67.86 15.19 -32.60
CA THR A 587 -67.62 16.35 -31.68
C THR A 587 -67.12 15.87 -30.30
N LEU A 588 -66.56 16.76 -29.45
CA LEU A 588 -65.89 16.43 -28.16
C LEU A 588 -66.16 17.49 -27.05
N ALA A 589 -66.12 17.08 -25.77
CA ALA A 589 -66.09 17.91 -24.54
C ALA A 589 -65.12 17.30 -23.49
N ALA A 590 -64.32 18.11 -22.77
CA ALA A 590 -63.27 17.63 -21.84
C ALA A 590 -62.73 18.68 -20.82
N PRO A 591 -62.08 18.27 -19.69
CA PRO A 591 -61.44 19.16 -18.71
C PRO A 591 -60.02 19.61 -19.10
N VAL A 592 -59.92 20.54 -20.04
CA VAL A 592 -58.66 21.27 -20.34
C VAL A 592 -58.88 22.75 -20.04
N ARG A 593 -57.83 23.46 -19.60
CA ARG A 593 -57.90 24.91 -19.35
C ARG A 593 -58.34 25.67 -20.62
N GLY A 594 -59.52 26.30 -20.58
CA GLY A 594 -59.99 27.23 -21.60
C GLY A 594 -60.33 26.56 -22.94
N TRP A 595 -61.60 26.17 -23.09
CA TRP A 595 -62.11 25.45 -24.26
C TRP A 595 -63.59 25.79 -24.49
N ASP A 596 -63.91 26.56 -25.54
CA ASP A 596 -65.26 27.13 -25.75
C ASP A 596 -65.69 27.20 -27.24
N ALA A 597 -65.56 26.09 -27.98
CA ALA A 597 -66.09 26.00 -29.35
C ALA A 597 -66.35 24.55 -29.81
N ALA A 598 -67.61 24.22 -30.09
CA ALA A 598 -68.05 22.90 -30.53
C ALA A 598 -67.66 22.57 -31.99
N HIS A 599 -66.39 22.24 -32.22
CA HIS A 599 -65.86 21.85 -33.52
C HIS A 599 -66.34 20.45 -33.95
N ARG A 600 -66.68 20.29 -35.24
CA ARG A 600 -66.76 18.98 -35.89
C ARG A 600 -65.36 18.54 -36.33
N LEU A 601 -64.93 17.36 -35.92
CA LEU A 601 -63.61 16.79 -36.17
C LEU A 601 -63.77 15.51 -37.02
N PRO A 602 -62.93 15.26 -38.04
CA PRO A 602 -63.00 14.02 -38.81
C PRO A 602 -62.56 12.80 -37.99
N LEU A 603 -63.16 11.65 -38.29
CA LEU A 603 -62.99 10.40 -37.53
C LEU A 603 -61.85 9.51 -38.06
N PHE A 604 -61.54 9.63 -39.36
CA PHE A 604 -60.41 9.00 -40.04
C PHE A 604 -59.73 10.01 -40.98
N ALA A 605 -58.48 9.75 -41.38
CA ALA A 605 -57.66 10.69 -42.17
C ALA A 605 -57.78 10.43 -43.69
N PRO A 606 -57.96 11.46 -44.54
CA PRO A 606 -58.09 11.33 -46.00
C PRO A 606 -56.85 10.73 -46.69
N ALA A 607 -57.09 9.78 -47.59
CA ALA A 607 -56.04 9.18 -48.41
C ALA A 607 -55.77 10.02 -49.68
N SER A 608 -54.50 10.42 -49.89
CA SER A 608 -54.06 11.16 -51.07
C SER A 608 -53.93 10.27 -52.31
N LEU A 609 -54.30 10.78 -53.49
CA LEU A 609 -54.13 10.12 -54.78
C LEU A 609 -52.90 10.67 -55.55
N ASP A 610 -51.95 9.77 -55.82
CA ASP A 610 -50.96 9.83 -56.91
C ASP A 610 -50.08 11.09 -57.08
N THR A 611 -49.68 11.75 -55.98
CA THR A 611 -48.43 12.54 -55.95
C THR A 611 -47.71 12.43 -54.60
N ALA A 612 -46.36 12.41 -54.63
CA ALA A 612 -45.45 12.17 -53.49
C ALA A 612 -45.56 10.76 -52.86
N PRO A 613 -44.55 10.27 -52.11
CA PRO A 613 -44.70 9.06 -51.30
C PRO A 613 -45.77 9.29 -50.21
N PRO A 614 -46.43 8.22 -49.72
CA PRO A 614 -47.49 8.35 -48.73
C PRO A 614 -46.96 9.04 -47.47
N VAL A 615 -47.49 10.22 -47.16
CA VAL A 615 -47.31 10.82 -45.84
C VAL A 615 -47.96 9.86 -44.84
N SER A 616 -47.13 9.27 -43.97
CA SER A 616 -47.60 8.37 -42.90
C SER A 616 -48.75 9.03 -42.13
N ALA A 617 -49.66 8.22 -41.60
CA ALA A 617 -50.74 8.72 -40.76
C ALA A 617 -50.11 9.58 -39.67
N ALA A 618 -50.62 10.80 -39.49
CA ALA A 618 -50.17 11.67 -38.42
C ALA A 618 -50.31 10.87 -37.11
N PRO A 619 -49.20 10.52 -36.45
CA PRO A 619 -49.26 9.65 -35.28
C PRO A 619 -50.13 10.31 -34.21
N PRO A 620 -50.76 9.54 -33.29
CA PRO A 620 -51.33 10.14 -32.10
C PRO A 620 -50.26 11.03 -31.46
N PRO A 621 -50.52 12.34 -31.33
CA PRO A 621 -49.47 13.32 -31.05
C PRO A 621 -48.87 12.96 -29.70
N ASP A 622 -47.55 12.82 -29.64
CA ASP A 622 -46.95 12.26 -28.45
C ASP A 622 -47.19 13.26 -27.32
N ILE A 623 -47.94 12.87 -26.29
CA ILE A 623 -48.26 13.72 -25.13
C ILE A 623 -46.99 14.24 -24.43
N PHE A 624 -45.87 13.60 -24.75
CA PHE A 624 -44.52 13.85 -24.32
C PHE A 624 -43.72 14.87 -25.16
N ASP A 625 -44.27 15.39 -26.26
CA ASP A 625 -43.62 16.40 -27.12
C ASP A 625 -43.64 17.80 -26.47
N ALA A 626 -42.60 18.59 -26.71
CA ALA A 626 -42.39 19.87 -26.01
C ALA A 626 -43.44 20.92 -26.40
N GLU A 627 -43.58 21.19 -27.69
CA GLU A 627 -44.56 22.13 -28.23
C GLU A 627 -45.75 21.36 -28.81
N PHE A 628 -46.94 21.67 -28.31
CA PHE A 628 -48.20 21.17 -28.87
C PHE A 628 -48.89 22.36 -29.53
N GLU A 629 -48.53 22.65 -30.79
CA GLU A 629 -49.44 23.44 -31.63
C GLU A 629 -50.82 22.76 -31.59
N PRO A 630 -51.93 23.51 -31.48
CA PRO A 630 -53.25 22.92 -31.54
C PRO A 630 -53.37 22.23 -32.90
N ALA A 631 -53.47 20.90 -32.89
CA ALA A 631 -53.36 20.08 -34.09
C ALA A 631 -54.27 20.66 -35.20
N PRO A 632 -53.71 21.07 -36.35
CA PRO A 632 -54.50 21.74 -37.38
C PRO A 632 -55.63 20.80 -37.82
N PRO A 633 -56.86 21.32 -38.04
CA PRO A 633 -58.00 20.49 -38.40
C PRO A 633 -57.62 19.67 -39.65
N LEU A 634 -57.56 18.34 -39.48
CA LEU A 634 -56.85 17.39 -40.34
C LEU A 634 -56.93 17.76 -41.83
N THR A 635 -55.87 18.40 -42.34
CA THR A 635 -55.83 18.89 -43.72
C THR A 635 -55.74 17.71 -44.69
N PRO A 636 -56.21 17.85 -45.96
CA PRO A 636 -56.51 16.69 -46.83
C PRO A 636 -55.33 15.82 -47.29
N GLU A 637 -54.12 16.06 -46.79
CA GLU A 637 -52.85 15.61 -47.38
C GLU A 637 -52.05 14.65 -46.47
N ARG A 638 -52.61 14.20 -45.33
CA ARG A 638 -51.87 13.41 -44.32
C ARG A 638 -52.61 12.19 -43.76
N GLY A 639 -52.58 11.07 -44.49
CA GLY A 639 -52.58 9.74 -43.87
C GLY A 639 -53.34 8.61 -44.58
N PRO A 640 -52.83 7.36 -44.58
CA PRO A 640 -53.64 6.16 -44.79
C PRO A 640 -54.46 5.83 -43.54
N LEU A 641 -55.32 4.81 -43.61
CA LEU A 641 -55.99 4.28 -42.41
C LEU A 641 -54.98 3.66 -41.43
N ALA A 642 -54.85 4.27 -40.25
CA ALA A 642 -54.17 3.67 -39.11
C ALA A 642 -55.19 2.90 -38.23
N PRO A 643 -54.76 1.85 -37.50
CA PRO A 643 -55.62 1.11 -36.56
C PRO A 643 -56.28 1.96 -35.46
N GLY A 644 -55.80 3.18 -35.21
CA GLY A 644 -56.42 4.09 -34.24
C GLY A 644 -56.55 5.53 -34.75
N SER A 645 -57.63 6.19 -34.34
CA SER A 645 -57.81 7.65 -34.46
C SER A 645 -57.80 8.31 -33.08
N TRP A 646 -57.72 9.63 -33.03
CA TRP A 646 -57.48 10.36 -31.78
C TRP A 646 -58.05 11.77 -31.85
N LEU A 647 -58.33 12.34 -30.68
CA LEU A 647 -58.80 13.71 -30.48
C LEU A 647 -57.94 14.37 -29.40
N ALA A 648 -57.54 15.62 -29.57
CA ALA A 648 -56.68 16.33 -28.63
C ALA A 648 -57.17 17.75 -28.33
N ALA A 649 -56.83 18.25 -27.14
CA ALA A 649 -57.12 19.60 -26.68
C ALA A 649 -55.90 20.22 -25.99
N ALA A 650 -55.66 21.51 -26.29
CA ALA A 650 -54.61 22.34 -25.72
C ALA A 650 -55.21 23.70 -25.31
N ALA A 651 -54.62 24.33 -24.30
CA ALA A 651 -55.24 25.44 -23.56
C ALA A 651 -55.19 26.82 -24.25
N ARG A 652 -56.26 27.62 -24.11
CA ARG A 652 -56.28 29.09 -24.31
C ARG A 652 -57.34 29.76 -23.44
N ASP A 653 -56.95 30.83 -22.74
CA ASP A 653 -57.70 31.50 -21.66
C ASP A 653 -59.21 31.70 -21.90
N ALA A 654 -60.04 31.10 -21.04
CA ALA A 654 -61.46 31.39 -20.87
C ALA A 654 -61.97 30.90 -19.50
N ASP A 655 -62.79 31.71 -18.82
CA ASP A 655 -63.44 31.35 -17.55
C ASP A 655 -64.72 30.52 -17.78
N GLY A 656 -64.76 29.28 -17.30
CA GLY A 656 -65.91 28.39 -17.44
C GLY A 656 -65.91 27.22 -16.45
N ALA A 657 -67.08 26.61 -16.24
CA ALA A 657 -67.22 25.45 -15.36
C ALA A 657 -66.64 24.19 -16.05
N ILE A 658 -65.53 23.68 -15.52
CA ILE A 658 -64.76 22.58 -16.11
C ILE A 658 -65.50 21.23 -15.90
N PRO A 659 -65.73 20.42 -16.95
CA PRO A 659 -66.46 19.15 -16.83
C PRO A 659 -65.56 18.01 -16.33
N ASP A 660 -65.98 17.31 -15.28
CA ASP A 660 -65.24 16.21 -14.60
C ASP A 660 -65.01 14.93 -15.44
N HIS A 661 -65.41 14.92 -16.71
CA HIS A 661 -65.42 13.77 -17.62
C HIS A 661 -65.25 14.20 -19.08
N VAL A 662 -64.99 13.23 -19.95
CA VAL A 662 -64.84 13.43 -21.41
C VAL A 662 -66.05 12.83 -22.14
N CYS A 663 -66.53 13.49 -23.22
CA CYS A 663 -67.67 13.00 -24.01
C CYS A 663 -67.51 13.28 -25.52
N VAL A 664 -67.88 12.32 -26.39
CA VAL A 664 -67.70 12.35 -27.85
C VAL A 664 -69.00 11.92 -28.57
N THR A 665 -69.36 12.55 -29.71
CA THR A 665 -70.64 12.28 -30.43
C THR A 665 -70.48 12.24 -31.97
N LEU A 666 -71.19 11.35 -32.68
CA LEU A 666 -71.11 11.19 -34.16
C LEU A 666 -71.88 12.26 -34.95
N ALA A 667 -71.28 12.78 -36.03
CA ALA A 667 -71.78 13.91 -36.83
C ALA A 667 -71.94 13.66 -38.36
N GLY A 668 -71.42 12.54 -38.91
CA GLY A 668 -71.59 12.15 -40.33
C GLY A 668 -70.81 10.86 -40.69
N PRO A 669 -71.05 10.25 -41.87
CA PRO A 669 -71.90 10.68 -42.99
C PRO A 669 -73.38 10.30 -42.83
N THR A 670 -74.23 10.77 -43.73
CA THR A 670 -75.70 10.61 -43.72
C THR A 670 -76.22 9.18 -43.89
N HIS A 671 -75.40 8.25 -44.38
CA HIS A 671 -75.81 6.87 -44.67
C HIS A 671 -75.00 5.82 -43.87
N GLY A 672 -74.22 6.28 -42.88
CA GLY A 672 -73.32 5.41 -42.11
C GLY A 672 -72.22 4.77 -42.96
N PHE A 673 -71.71 3.62 -42.51
CA PHE A 673 -70.52 2.95 -43.07
C PHE A 673 -70.83 2.03 -44.27
N GLY A 674 -71.66 2.48 -45.21
CA GLY A 674 -71.87 1.77 -46.49
C GLY A 674 -72.66 0.45 -46.42
N HIS A 675 -73.32 0.16 -45.30
CA HIS A 675 -74.20 -1.00 -45.14
C HIS A 675 -75.34 -1.07 -46.17
N ALA A 676 -75.67 0.02 -46.87
CA ALA A 676 -76.68 0.05 -47.93
C ALA A 676 -76.17 -0.38 -49.32
N LEU A 677 -74.84 -0.37 -49.58
CA LEU A 677 -74.28 -0.26 -50.94
C LEU A 677 -73.48 -1.48 -51.48
N HIS A 678 -73.28 -2.53 -50.69
CA HIS A 678 -72.38 -3.63 -51.06
C HIS A 678 -72.84 -4.48 -52.26
N ALA A 679 -74.13 -4.78 -52.36
CA ALA A 679 -74.62 -5.90 -53.18
C ALA A 679 -74.34 -5.75 -54.69
N ALA A 680 -74.22 -4.53 -55.21
CA ALA A 680 -74.09 -4.25 -56.65
C ALA A 680 -72.67 -4.48 -57.22
N ASN A 681 -71.65 -4.63 -56.38
CA ASN A 681 -70.27 -4.33 -56.77
C ASN A 681 -69.35 -5.54 -57.02
N VAL A 682 -69.61 -6.69 -56.39
CA VAL A 682 -68.79 -7.91 -56.55
C VAL A 682 -68.83 -8.47 -57.98
N GLN A 683 -69.85 -8.11 -58.76
CA GLN A 683 -70.13 -8.64 -60.10
C GLN A 683 -69.10 -8.21 -61.19
N TYR A 684 -68.20 -7.27 -60.91
CA TYR A 684 -67.38 -6.57 -61.92
C TYR A 684 -65.94 -7.09 -62.11
N ALA A 685 -65.30 -7.68 -61.09
CA ALA A 685 -63.82 -7.74 -61.03
C ALA A 685 -63.15 -9.01 -61.64
N THR A 686 -63.91 -10.01 -62.09
CA THR A 686 -63.40 -11.38 -62.35
C THR A 686 -62.56 -11.53 -63.64
N GLU A 687 -62.55 -10.52 -64.52
CA GLU A 687 -62.23 -10.72 -65.95
C GLU A 687 -60.75 -10.47 -66.36
N ALA A 688 -59.82 -10.21 -65.44
CA ALA A 688 -58.57 -9.47 -65.77
C ALA A 688 -57.18 -10.19 -65.65
N ILE A 689 -57.04 -11.34 -64.97
CA ILE A 689 -55.77 -11.70 -64.27
C ILE A 689 -54.56 -12.24 -65.09
N ALA A 690 -54.69 -12.68 -66.34
CA ALA A 690 -53.76 -13.65 -66.95
C ALA A 690 -52.30 -13.21 -67.36
N ARG A 691 -51.45 -12.59 -66.50
CA ARG A 691 -50.08 -12.02 -66.80
C ARG A 691 -49.04 -11.95 -65.62
N GLY A 692 -47.71 -12.09 -65.85
CA GLY A 692 -46.59 -11.61 -64.97
C GLY A 692 -45.26 -12.46 -64.90
N ASP A 693 -44.06 -11.88 -64.63
CA ASP A 693 -42.76 -12.61 -64.39
C ASP A 693 -41.56 -11.78 -63.73
N THR A 694 -40.53 -12.41 -63.07
CA THR A 694 -39.37 -11.81 -62.26
C THR A 694 -38.10 -12.78 -62.08
N PRO A 695 -37.09 -12.78 -61.12
CA PRO A 695 -36.52 -11.89 -60.03
C PRO A 695 -34.90 -11.73 -59.92
N PRO A 696 -34.03 -12.10 -58.87
CA PRO A 696 -32.83 -11.28 -58.42
C PRO A 696 -31.45 -11.95 -57.92
N ALA A 697 -30.52 -11.17 -57.27
CA ALA A 697 -29.62 -11.50 -56.07
C ALA A 697 -28.05 -11.77 -56.08
N ARG A 698 -27.32 -11.49 -54.94
CA ARG A 698 -25.93 -11.98 -54.63
C ARG A 698 -25.41 -12.07 -53.13
N PRO A 699 -24.80 -13.21 -52.69
CA PRO A 699 -24.03 -13.41 -51.42
C PRO A 699 -22.50 -13.72 -51.62
N GLY A 700 -21.60 -13.99 -50.64
CA GLY A 700 -21.61 -13.94 -49.15
C GLY A 700 -20.46 -14.72 -48.40
N LEU A 701 -20.57 -14.85 -47.06
CA LEU A 701 -19.99 -15.87 -46.12
C LEU A 701 -18.52 -15.93 -45.60
N LEU A 702 -17.44 -15.65 -46.36
CA LEU A 702 -16.11 -16.24 -46.04
C LEU A 702 -15.45 -15.86 -44.68
N ARG A 703 -15.81 -14.75 -44.03
CA ARG A 703 -15.23 -14.31 -42.73
C ARG A 703 -15.51 -15.24 -41.53
N ARG A 704 -16.32 -16.30 -41.69
CA ARG A 704 -16.82 -17.12 -40.57
C ARG A 704 -15.99 -18.36 -40.18
N LEU A 705 -14.98 -18.80 -40.95
CA LEU A 705 -14.35 -20.12 -40.74
C LEU A 705 -12.85 -20.16 -40.39
N LEU A 706 -12.03 -19.22 -40.86
CA LEU A 706 -10.57 -19.29 -40.67
C LEU A 706 -10.07 -18.81 -39.29
N ARG A 707 -10.97 -18.45 -38.37
CA ARG A 707 -10.64 -17.96 -37.01
C ARG A 707 -10.39 -19.08 -35.98
N ALA A 708 -10.30 -20.34 -36.40
CA ALA A 708 -10.52 -21.49 -35.51
C ALA A 708 -9.44 -22.59 -35.45
N ILE A 709 -8.45 -22.63 -36.37
CA ILE A 709 -7.69 -23.89 -36.61
C ILE A 709 -6.16 -23.80 -36.43
N LEU A 710 -5.50 -22.65 -36.62
CA LEU A 710 -4.03 -22.58 -36.69
C LEU A 710 -3.40 -21.87 -35.49
N SER A 711 -3.41 -22.58 -34.37
CA SER A 711 -2.66 -22.26 -33.15
C SER A 711 -1.17 -22.68 -33.25
N PHE A 712 -0.39 -22.28 -32.24
CA PHE A 712 0.91 -22.82 -31.77
C PHE A 712 1.62 -23.93 -32.59
N PRO A 713 2.94 -23.84 -32.88
CA PRO A 713 3.90 -22.76 -32.63
C PRO A 713 4.61 -22.34 -33.93
N ALA A 714 3.84 -21.90 -34.93
CA ALA A 714 4.34 -21.64 -36.29
C ALA A 714 5.14 -20.32 -36.45
N ARG A 715 6.34 -20.30 -35.84
CA ARG A 715 7.52 -19.48 -36.23
C ARG A 715 7.40 -17.96 -36.00
N LEU A 716 8.35 -17.31 -35.31
CA LEU A 716 9.76 -17.14 -35.74
C LEU A 716 9.91 -16.39 -37.09
N LEU A 717 8.82 -15.91 -37.71
CA LEU A 717 8.83 -15.35 -39.08
C LEU A 717 7.99 -14.09 -39.30
N ARG A 718 7.37 -13.50 -38.26
CA ARG A 718 6.79 -12.14 -38.30
C ARG A 718 7.27 -11.25 -37.14
N ARG A 719 8.56 -11.37 -36.83
CA ARG A 719 9.35 -10.39 -36.08
C ARG A 719 10.42 -9.72 -36.98
N ILE A 720 10.23 -9.82 -38.30
CA ILE A 720 11.18 -9.42 -39.36
C ILE A 720 10.56 -8.35 -40.29
N GLU A 721 9.27 -8.45 -40.64
CA GLU A 721 8.58 -7.56 -41.59
C GLU A 721 7.21 -7.08 -41.04
N GLY A 722 6.82 -5.84 -41.37
CA GLY A 722 5.57 -5.19 -40.93
C GLY A 722 4.64 -4.74 -42.08
N ALA A 723 3.85 -3.67 -41.87
CA ALA A 723 2.84 -3.04 -42.76
C ALA A 723 1.39 -3.62 -42.74
N GLU A 724 0.44 -2.93 -43.44
CA GLU A 724 -0.98 -2.72 -42.98
C GLU A 724 -2.15 -3.27 -43.88
N MET A 725 -3.33 -2.59 -44.02
CA MET A 725 -4.72 -3.16 -44.22
C MET A 725 -5.58 -2.73 -45.49
N VAL A 726 -6.88 -3.17 -45.63
CA VAL A 726 -8.17 -2.52 -46.18
C VAL A 726 -9.16 -3.38 -47.13
N GLU A 727 -10.53 -3.10 -47.22
CA GLU A 727 -11.72 -3.81 -47.93
C GLU A 727 -12.93 -2.83 -48.39
N PRO A 728 -14.29 -3.06 -48.73
CA PRO A 728 -15.33 -4.17 -49.01
C PRO A 728 -16.54 -3.90 -50.09
N GLY A 729 -17.74 -4.60 -50.15
CA GLY A 729 -19.04 -4.24 -50.92
C GLY A 729 -20.30 -5.27 -51.09
N ALA A 730 -21.65 -4.89 -51.27
CA ALA A 730 -22.95 -5.79 -51.20
C ALA A 730 -24.41 -5.45 -51.93
N PRO A 731 -25.75 -5.69 -51.49
CA PRO A 731 -27.07 -6.10 -52.26
C PRO A 731 -28.51 -5.35 -51.97
N ASP A 732 -29.87 -5.66 -52.16
CA ASP A 732 -30.97 -6.46 -52.95
C ASP A 732 -32.54 -6.06 -52.63
N ALA A 733 -33.71 -6.51 -53.29
CA ALA A 733 -35.21 -6.05 -53.08
C ALA A 733 -36.54 -6.90 -53.55
N VAL A 734 -37.88 -6.56 -53.27
CA VAL A 734 -39.23 -7.33 -53.55
C VAL A 734 -40.70 -6.60 -53.83
N ALA A 735 -41.97 -7.12 -53.50
CA ALA A 735 -43.38 -6.93 -54.17
C ALA A 735 -44.84 -6.74 -53.40
N VAL A 736 -46.09 -7.08 -53.95
CA VAL A 736 -47.54 -6.45 -53.77
C VAL A 736 -48.92 -7.36 -53.74
N LEU A 737 -50.20 -6.91 -53.36
CA LEU A 737 -51.59 -7.66 -53.38
C LEU A 737 -53.08 -6.94 -53.52
N LEU A 738 -54.29 -7.39 -52.96
CA LEU A 738 -55.80 -7.27 -53.42
C LEU A 738 -57.09 -7.00 -52.42
N PRO A 739 -58.45 -6.92 -52.81
CA PRO A 739 -59.70 -6.31 -52.09
C PRO A 739 -61.09 -7.07 -51.64
N ASN A 740 -62.34 -6.44 -51.42
CA ASN A 740 -63.32 -6.60 -50.21
C ASN A 740 -64.94 -6.33 -50.16
N PRO A 741 -65.65 -6.48 -48.96
CA PRO A 741 -67.10 -6.14 -48.60
C PRO A 741 -67.35 -4.94 -47.57
N PRO A 742 -68.49 -4.66 -46.83
CA PRO A 742 -68.72 -3.40 -46.07
C PRO A 742 -68.49 -3.44 -44.54
N PHE A 743 -68.34 -2.27 -43.89
CA PHE A 743 -67.71 -2.11 -42.55
C PHE A 743 -68.65 -1.71 -41.38
N GLN A 744 -68.37 -2.18 -40.16
CA GLN A 744 -69.06 -1.81 -38.91
C GLN A 744 -68.08 -1.22 -37.87
N PRO A 745 -68.32 0.01 -37.33
CA PRO A 745 -67.40 0.67 -36.39
C PRO A 745 -67.50 0.09 -34.97
N LEU A 746 -66.49 -0.71 -34.60
CA LEU A 746 -66.30 -1.22 -33.23
C LEU A 746 -64.93 -0.78 -32.71
N LEU A 747 -64.85 -0.36 -31.45
CA LEU A 747 -63.60 -0.03 -30.79
C LEU A 747 -63.01 -1.28 -30.14
N SER A 748 -61.75 -1.58 -30.49
CA SER A 748 -60.88 -2.55 -29.83
C SER A 748 -60.06 -1.94 -28.69
N GLY A 749 -60.02 -0.61 -28.57
CA GLY A 749 -59.30 0.09 -27.51
C GLY A 749 -59.73 1.55 -27.35
N ILE A 750 -59.63 2.05 -26.11
CA ILE A 750 -59.77 3.45 -25.73
C ILE A 750 -58.63 3.74 -24.75
N ALA A 751 -57.80 4.74 -25.06
CA ALA A 751 -56.70 5.18 -24.20
C ALA A 751 -56.78 6.70 -23.98
N LEU A 752 -56.31 7.14 -22.81
CA LEU A 752 -56.29 8.54 -22.41
C LEU A 752 -54.87 8.94 -22.04
N ASP A 753 -54.42 10.05 -22.60
CA ASP A 753 -53.11 10.64 -22.37
C ASP A 753 -53.32 12.08 -21.85
N TYR A 754 -52.54 12.56 -20.87
CA TYR A 754 -52.63 13.93 -20.34
C TYR A 754 -51.27 14.56 -20.06
N ALA A 755 -51.21 15.89 -19.98
CA ALA A 755 -50.08 16.60 -19.40
C ALA A 755 -50.52 17.75 -18.46
N ARG A 756 -49.69 18.02 -17.45
CA ARG A 756 -49.81 19.14 -16.51
C ARG A 756 -48.43 19.76 -16.26
N ILE A 757 -48.39 21.08 -16.11
CA ILE A 757 -47.19 21.85 -15.72
C ILE A 757 -47.31 22.28 -14.25
N VAL A 758 -46.23 22.13 -13.49
CA VAL A 758 -46.09 22.59 -12.10
C VAL A 758 -44.98 23.65 -12.07
N GLU A 759 -45.36 24.91 -11.93
CA GLU A 759 -44.42 26.03 -11.75
C GLU A 759 -43.88 26.08 -10.31
N SER A 760 -42.90 26.94 -10.04
CA SER A 760 -42.10 26.92 -8.81
C SER A 760 -42.88 27.04 -7.50
N GLU A 761 -44.03 27.73 -7.49
CA GLU A 761 -44.92 27.83 -6.32
C GLU A 761 -45.51 26.49 -5.88
N GLY A 762 -45.55 25.49 -6.78
CA GLY A 762 -46.03 24.14 -6.52
C GLY A 762 -44.95 23.12 -6.14
N LEU A 763 -43.70 23.56 -5.91
CA LEU A 763 -42.53 22.72 -5.63
C LEU A 763 -41.88 23.10 -4.30
N THR A 764 -41.42 22.11 -3.53
CA THR A 764 -40.48 22.32 -2.41
C THR A 764 -39.08 21.88 -2.79
N PHE A 765 -38.06 22.61 -2.31
CA PHE A 765 -36.66 22.42 -2.66
C PHE A 765 -35.81 22.14 -1.42
N HIS A 766 -35.01 21.06 -1.46
CA HIS A 766 -34.17 20.63 -0.35
C HIS A 766 -32.75 20.31 -0.83
N HIS A 767 -31.76 20.64 -0.01
CA HIS A 767 -30.36 20.22 -0.15
C HIS A 767 -30.09 18.98 0.72
N ALA A 768 -29.25 18.07 0.25
CA ALA A 768 -28.61 17.08 1.10
C ALA A 768 -27.17 16.78 0.65
N THR A 769 -26.34 16.35 1.58
CA THR A 769 -25.00 15.79 1.35
C THR A 769 -24.98 14.31 1.73
N THR A 770 -24.04 13.55 1.18
CA THR A 770 -23.89 12.13 1.51
C THR A 770 -23.69 11.93 3.02
N LEU A 771 -24.54 11.08 3.62
CA LEU A 771 -24.67 10.83 5.07
C LEU A 771 -25.37 11.92 5.91
N ASP A 772 -25.90 12.98 5.30
CA ASP A 772 -26.64 14.05 5.99
C ASP A 772 -28.15 14.02 5.73
N THR A 773 -28.92 14.63 6.64
CA THR A 773 -30.37 14.78 6.52
C THR A 773 -30.74 15.92 5.58
N PRO A 774 -31.76 15.78 4.71
CA PRO A 774 -32.20 16.86 3.83
C PRO A 774 -32.68 18.11 4.58
N GLU A 775 -32.18 19.27 4.17
CA GLU A 775 -32.50 20.60 4.70
C GLU A 775 -33.31 21.39 3.65
N GLU A 776 -34.44 21.96 4.04
CA GLU A 776 -35.28 22.78 3.15
C GLU A 776 -34.59 24.13 2.84
N ARG A 777 -34.66 24.56 1.57
CA ARG A 777 -34.02 25.80 1.09
C ARG A 777 -35.01 26.60 0.22
N PRO A 778 -34.95 27.94 0.25
CA PRO A 778 -35.77 28.77 -0.64
C PRO A 778 -35.39 28.47 -2.10
N LEU A 779 -36.40 28.22 -2.95
CA LEU A 779 -36.19 27.79 -4.34
C LEU A 779 -35.46 28.87 -5.16
N GLY A 780 -35.85 30.14 -5.03
CA GLY A 780 -35.18 31.26 -5.68
C GLY A 780 -33.94 31.76 -4.91
N GLY A 781 -32.80 31.80 -5.58
CA GLY A 781 -31.54 32.40 -5.11
C GLY A 781 -30.61 31.45 -4.33
N ALA A 782 -31.06 30.26 -3.95
CA ALA A 782 -30.19 29.22 -3.40
C ALA A 782 -29.27 28.62 -4.49
N MET A 783 -28.12 28.05 -4.08
CA MET A 783 -27.34 27.20 -4.98
C MET A 783 -28.17 25.97 -5.40
N LEU A 784 -27.93 25.39 -6.57
CA LEU A 784 -28.59 24.14 -6.95
C LEU A 784 -28.12 22.96 -6.06
N PHE A 785 -26.83 22.91 -5.73
CA PHE A 785 -26.25 21.92 -4.81
C PHE A 785 -25.58 22.61 -3.61
N PRO A 786 -25.52 21.96 -2.42
CA PRO A 786 -24.70 22.44 -1.32
C PRO A 786 -23.21 22.33 -1.65
N ALA A 787 -22.42 23.34 -1.29
CA ALA A 787 -20.97 23.32 -1.46
C ALA A 787 -20.32 22.25 -0.57
N GLY A 788 -19.42 21.45 -1.14
CA GLY A 788 -18.60 20.48 -0.41
C GLY A 788 -17.38 21.14 0.25
N PRO A 789 -16.62 20.41 1.09
CA PRO A 789 -15.27 20.83 1.45
C PRO A 789 -14.32 20.65 0.26
N ASP A 790 -13.76 21.77 -0.23
CA ASP A 790 -12.78 21.79 -1.34
C ASP A 790 -11.43 21.13 -0.98
N ALA A 791 -11.21 20.88 0.32
CA ALA A 791 -9.98 20.35 0.88
C ALA A 791 -10.23 19.07 1.68
N LEU A 792 -9.16 18.27 1.81
CA LEU A 792 -9.08 17.12 2.69
C LEU A 792 -9.50 17.52 4.11
N THR A 793 -10.61 16.96 4.61
CA THR A 793 -11.20 17.34 5.90
C THR A 793 -11.56 16.15 6.76
N LEU A 794 -11.29 16.27 8.06
CA LEU A 794 -11.72 15.31 9.09
C LEU A 794 -12.71 15.99 10.03
N ASP A 795 -13.96 15.55 10.00
CA ASP A 795 -14.99 15.94 10.97
C ASP A 795 -14.98 14.97 12.15
N LEU A 796 -15.08 15.51 13.37
CA LEU A 796 -15.11 14.79 14.64
C LEU A 796 -16.34 15.24 15.43
N CYS A 797 -17.27 14.31 15.69
CA CYS A 797 -18.51 14.57 16.41
C CYS A 797 -18.45 13.96 17.82
N PHE A 798 -18.64 14.80 18.84
CA PHE A 798 -18.57 14.42 20.25
C PHE A 798 -19.94 14.55 20.93
N ASP A 799 -20.47 13.42 21.40
CA ASP A 799 -21.56 13.39 22.39
C ASP A 799 -21.00 13.65 23.80
N GLY A 800 -21.83 14.11 24.74
CA GLY A 800 -21.47 14.38 26.13
C GLY A 800 -20.66 15.66 26.40
N ALA A 801 -20.03 16.24 25.37
CA ALA A 801 -19.39 17.55 25.40
C ALA A 801 -20.44 18.69 25.35
N THR A 802 -20.19 19.81 26.04
CA THR A 802 -21.07 21.00 26.03
C THR A 802 -20.32 22.28 25.65
N PRO A 803 -20.99 23.29 25.06
CA PRO A 803 -20.40 24.59 24.75
C PRO A 803 -19.75 25.25 25.97
N GLY A 804 -18.49 25.67 25.85
CA GLY A 804 -17.69 26.22 26.95
C GLY A 804 -16.78 25.24 27.70
N ASP A 805 -16.89 23.91 27.47
CA ASP A 805 -15.94 22.93 28.03
C ASP A 805 -14.53 23.07 27.40
N GLU A 806 -13.50 22.52 28.04
CA GLU A 806 -12.18 22.28 27.42
C GLU A 806 -12.01 20.79 27.10
N LEU A 807 -12.08 20.43 25.81
CA LEU A 807 -11.79 19.07 25.35
C LEU A 807 -10.28 18.83 25.36
N ALA A 808 -9.83 17.91 26.22
CA ALA A 808 -8.49 17.35 26.16
C ALA A 808 -8.49 16.08 25.30
N LEU A 809 -7.94 16.13 24.08
CA LEU A 809 -7.99 15.05 23.09
C LEU A 809 -6.59 14.41 22.92
N LEU A 810 -6.43 13.15 23.30
CA LEU A 810 -5.24 12.36 22.96
C LEU A 810 -5.35 11.87 21.52
N VAL A 811 -4.54 12.46 20.65
CA VAL A 811 -4.37 12.02 19.26
C VAL A 811 -3.27 10.98 19.22
N ARG A 812 -3.61 9.72 18.94
CA ARG A 812 -2.64 8.65 18.66
C ARG A 812 -2.40 8.56 17.16
N LEU A 813 -1.18 8.84 16.75
CA LEU A 813 -0.68 8.64 15.39
C LEU A 813 -0.05 7.27 15.22
N ALA A 814 -0.04 6.79 13.98
CA ALA A 814 0.82 5.70 13.54
C ALA A 814 2.22 6.26 13.25
N ALA A 815 3.20 5.36 13.29
CA ALA A 815 4.60 5.75 13.31
C ALA A 815 5.13 6.41 12.04
N VAL A 816 4.50 6.15 10.88
CA VAL A 816 5.03 6.51 9.55
C VAL A 816 4.60 7.92 9.13
N THR A 817 4.67 8.91 10.04
CA THR A 817 4.17 10.29 9.81
C THR A 817 5.32 11.32 9.87
N PRO A 818 5.96 11.71 8.73
CA PRO A 818 7.20 12.49 8.76
C PRO A 818 7.05 14.02 8.73
N ALA A 819 5.82 14.57 8.74
CA ALA A 819 5.57 16.00 8.53
C ALA A 819 4.53 16.60 9.49
N SER A 820 4.71 17.88 9.84
CA SER A 820 3.71 18.74 10.50
C SER A 820 2.70 19.20 9.44
N LEU A 821 1.41 19.07 9.69
CA LEU A 821 0.33 19.38 8.74
C LEU A 821 -0.62 20.49 9.22
N ASP A 822 -0.38 21.04 10.42
CA ASP A 822 -0.96 22.26 11.03
C ASP A 822 -2.35 22.67 10.47
N PRO A 823 -3.40 21.83 10.68
CA PRO A 823 -4.68 22.00 10.00
C PRO A 823 -5.44 23.24 10.44
N LEU A 824 -6.25 23.78 9.53
CA LEU A 824 -7.22 24.82 9.84
C LEU A 824 -8.39 24.20 10.62
N TRP A 825 -8.57 24.66 11.85
CA TRP A 825 -9.65 24.20 12.73
C TRP A 825 -10.94 25.01 12.53
N SER A 826 -12.07 24.32 12.53
CA SER A 826 -13.41 24.89 12.54
C SER A 826 -14.32 24.13 13.51
N TYR A 827 -15.43 24.74 13.91
CA TYR A 827 -16.47 24.13 14.76
C TYR A 827 -17.85 24.37 14.16
N ARG A 828 -18.82 23.50 14.47
CA ARG A 828 -20.20 23.66 14.00
C ARG A 828 -20.96 24.57 14.96
N ALA A 829 -21.44 25.70 14.46
CA ALA A 829 -22.48 26.51 15.09
C ALA A 829 -23.86 26.06 14.61
N ALA A 830 -24.94 26.63 15.18
CA ALA A 830 -26.32 26.22 14.91
C ALA A 830 -26.72 26.22 13.42
N THR A 831 -26.14 27.10 12.62
CA THR A 831 -26.47 27.30 11.18
C THR A 831 -25.32 26.96 10.23
N ASP A 832 -24.07 26.98 10.69
CA ASP A 832 -22.90 27.13 9.84
C ASP A 832 -21.62 26.57 10.49
N TRP A 833 -20.61 26.23 9.68
CA TRP A 833 -19.26 25.94 10.16
C TRP A 833 -18.48 27.24 10.31
N ARG A 834 -17.85 27.46 11.48
CA ARG A 834 -17.10 28.67 11.81
C ARG A 834 -15.63 28.36 12.10
N PRO A 835 -14.68 29.22 11.71
CA PRO A 835 -13.27 29.04 12.04
C PRO A 835 -13.07 29.08 13.56
N LEU A 836 -12.32 28.12 14.09
CA LEU A 836 -12.01 28.06 15.52
C LEU A 836 -11.02 29.20 15.87
N PRO A 837 -11.31 30.06 16.86
CA PRO A 837 -10.39 31.13 17.24
C PRO A 837 -9.03 30.58 17.67
N ALA A 838 -7.92 31.16 17.19
CA ALA A 838 -6.57 30.66 17.49
C ALA A 838 -6.28 30.54 19.01
N ALA A 839 -6.89 31.39 19.84
CA ALA A 839 -6.77 31.33 21.30
C ALA A 839 -7.52 30.17 21.96
N ALA A 840 -8.38 29.44 21.24
CA ALA A 840 -9.14 28.29 21.75
C ALA A 840 -8.30 27.01 21.83
N LEU A 841 -7.30 26.85 20.96
CA LEU A 841 -6.29 25.80 21.08
C LEU A 841 -5.31 26.19 22.21
N ARG A 842 -5.59 25.71 23.42
CA ARG A 842 -4.85 26.07 24.64
C ARG A 842 -3.49 25.39 24.74
N ALA A 843 -3.38 24.18 24.20
CA ALA A 843 -2.12 23.44 24.10
C ALA A 843 -2.18 22.45 22.94
N ASP A 844 -1.04 22.27 22.27
CA ASP A 844 -0.81 21.20 21.30
C ASP A 844 0.44 20.41 21.71
N GLN A 845 0.26 19.16 22.15
CA GLN A 845 1.35 18.20 22.36
C GLN A 845 1.46 17.18 21.21
N ALA A 846 0.51 17.13 20.27
CA ALA A 846 0.59 16.33 19.05
C ALA A 846 1.41 17.01 17.93
N GLN A 847 1.76 18.27 18.13
CA GLN A 847 2.75 19.04 17.38
C GLN A 847 2.41 19.15 15.89
N GLY A 848 1.23 19.68 15.58
CA GLY A 848 0.74 19.78 14.20
C GLY A 848 0.46 18.44 13.54
N PHE A 849 0.11 17.42 14.34
CA PHE A 849 -0.02 16.02 13.94
C PHE A 849 1.30 15.38 13.46
N ALA A 850 2.44 15.83 13.98
CA ALA A 850 3.75 15.21 13.77
C ALA A 850 4.15 14.20 14.86
N THR A 851 3.42 14.10 15.98
CA THR A 851 3.65 13.08 17.02
C THR A 851 2.38 12.73 17.80
N THR A 852 2.38 11.63 18.55
CA THR A 852 1.27 11.29 19.45
C THR A 852 1.29 12.20 20.68
N GLY A 853 0.17 12.86 20.97
CA GLY A 853 0.07 13.79 22.08
C GLY A 853 -1.34 14.28 22.36
N ILE A 854 -1.46 15.08 23.42
CA ILE A 854 -2.73 15.67 23.89
C ILE A 854 -2.89 17.09 23.34
N LEU A 855 -3.99 17.31 22.62
CA LEU A 855 -4.54 18.63 22.30
C LEU A 855 -5.44 19.11 23.46
N ARG A 856 -5.51 20.42 23.71
CA ARG A 856 -6.51 21.04 24.60
C ARG A 856 -7.25 22.14 23.87
N ILE A 857 -8.55 21.98 23.69
CA ILE A 857 -9.40 22.84 22.86
C ILE A 857 -10.58 23.36 23.68
N ALA A 858 -10.64 24.67 23.92
CA ALA A 858 -11.79 25.32 24.53
C ALA A 858 -12.93 25.46 23.50
N ILE A 859 -14.09 24.90 23.78
CA ILE A 859 -15.23 24.90 22.87
C ILE A 859 -15.96 26.25 22.93
N PRO A 860 -16.21 26.94 21.80
CA PRO A 860 -16.96 28.18 21.77
C PRO A 860 -18.37 28.05 22.36
N ALA A 861 -18.87 29.12 22.97
CA ALA A 861 -20.19 29.14 23.63
C ALA A 861 -21.38 29.16 22.66
N ASP A 862 -21.14 29.40 21.36
CA ASP A 862 -22.12 29.35 20.27
C ASP A 862 -22.02 28.06 19.40
N ALA A 863 -21.24 27.08 19.86
CA ALA A 863 -21.20 25.75 19.24
C ALA A 863 -22.56 25.04 19.37
N ALA A 864 -22.92 24.27 18.34
CA ALA A 864 -24.08 23.39 18.36
C ALA A 864 -23.79 22.10 19.14
N GLU A 865 -24.86 21.48 19.66
CA GLU A 865 -24.83 20.11 20.21
C GLU A 865 -25.42 19.14 19.16
N PRO A 866 -24.79 17.98 18.89
CA PRO A 866 -23.53 17.49 19.46
C PRO A 866 -22.30 18.28 18.94
N VAL A 867 -21.33 18.48 19.84
CA VAL A 867 -20.15 19.33 19.56
C VAL A 867 -19.33 18.72 18.44
N SER A 868 -19.27 19.43 17.31
CA SER A 868 -18.59 18.96 16.10
C SER A 868 -17.41 19.87 15.73
N LEU A 869 -16.23 19.28 15.54
CA LEU A 869 -15.01 19.95 15.09
C LEU A 869 -14.63 19.47 13.69
N ARG A 870 -14.13 20.37 12.85
CA ARG A 870 -13.61 20.09 11.50
C ARG A 870 -12.14 20.49 11.42
N LEU A 871 -11.30 19.58 10.94
CA LEU A 871 -9.89 19.82 10.66
C LEU A 871 -9.72 19.82 9.13
N ALA A 872 -9.29 20.92 8.55
CA ALA A 872 -8.96 21.02 7.12
C ALA A 872 -7.44 20.98 6.92
N PHE A 873 -6.97 20.04 6.11
CA PHE A 873 -5.56 19.82 5.81
C PHE A 873 -5.23 20.36 4.41
N SER A 874 -4.03 20.95 4.25
CA SER A 874 -3.55 21.49 2.97
C SER A 874 -2.80 20.47 2.09
N GLY A 875 -2.52 19.28 2.63
CA GLY A 875 -1.91 18.16 1.90
C GLY A 875 -2.96 17.28 1.19
N ALA A 876 -2.49 16.45 0.24
CA ALA A 876 -3.33 15.44 -0.41
C ALA A 876 -3.67 14.26 0.51
N ASP A 877 -2.75 13.92 1.44
CA ASP A 877 -2.88 12.81 2.38
C ASP A 877 -3.08 13.31 3.82
N PRO A 878 -3.96 12.66 4.61
CA PRO A 878 -4.17 13.02 6.00
C PRO A 878 -3.06 12.43 6.90
N PRO A 879 -2.81 13.01 8.08
CA PRO A 879 -1.93 12.40 9.08
C PRO A 879 -2.42 11.00 9.45
N ALA A 880 -1.51 10.11 9.82
CA ALA A 880 -1.80 8.71 10.13
C ALA A 880 -2.49 8.52 11.50
N ILE A 881 -3.61 9.21 11.74
CA ILE A 881 -4.35 9.13 13.00
C ILE A 881 -4.95 7.73 13.13
N VAL A 882 -4.56 7.00 14.18
CA VAL A 882 -5.10 5.68 14.52
C VAL A 882 -6.30 5.83 15.45
N ALA A 883 -6.24 6.76 16.39
CA ALA A 883 -7.31 7.02 17.35
C ALA A 883 -7.29 8.46 17.88
N ILE A 884 -8.46 8.98 18.25
CA ILE A 884 -8.62 10.23 19.01
C ILE A 884 -9.46 9.92 20.26
N LEU A 885 -8.84 10.04 21.43
CA LEU A 885 -9.47 9.71 22.71
C LEU A 885 -9.72 10.99 23.53
N PRO A 886 -10.98 11.32 23.87
CA PRO A 886 -11.30 12.47 24.71
C PRO A 886 -10.94 12.26 26.19
N ASP A 887 -11.07 13.34 26.98
CA ASP A 887 -10.75 13.42 28.41
C ASP A 887 -9.35 12.86 28.74
N ALA A 888 -8.34 13.40 28.05
CA ALA A 888 -6.95 12.97 28.16
C ALA A 888 -6.10 13.76 29.18
N VAL A 889 -5.20 13.06 29.87
CA VAL A 889 -4.22 13.63 30.80
C VAL A 889 -2.85 12.94 30.66
N SER A 890 -1.78 13.72 30.80
CA SER A 890 -0.41 13.21 30.89
C SER A 890 0.03 13.10 32.36
N ALA A 891 0.86 12.11 32.67
CA ALA A 891 1.41 11.88 34.00
C ALA A 891 2.88 11.46 33.93
N THR A 892 3.70 11.96 34.85
CA THR A 892 5.16 11.71 34.91
C THR A 892 5.49 10.75 36.05
N ARG A 893 6.44 9.81 35.87
CA ARG A 893 6.84 8.86 36.92
C ARG A 893 7.44 9.62 38.12
N LEU A 894 7.06 9.21 39.33
CA LEU A 894 7.73 9.63 40.54
C LEU A 894 9.05 8.86 40.70
N ILE A 895 10.11 9.59 41.03
CA ILE A 895 11.48 9.09 41.23
C ILE A 895 11.89 9.37 42.68
N ASP A 896 12.50 8.40 43.35
CA ASP A 896 13.09 8.56 44.68
C ASP A 896 14.63 8.48 44.71
N GLY A 897 15.26 8.08 43.60
CA GLY A 897 16.71 7.95 43.43
C GLY A 897 17.27 6.57 43.72
N SER A 898 16.44 5.57 44.07
CA SER A 898 16.84 4.17 44.24
C SER A 898 16.75 3.33 42.96
N GLU A 899 16.25 3.89 41.85
CA GLU A 899 15.98 3.20 40.60
C GLU A 899 17.27 2.69 39.95
N ARG A 900 17.41 1.37 39.83
CA ARG A 900 18.52 0.75 39.09
C ARG A 900 18.21 0.47 37.62
N ALA A 901 16.93 0.43 37.28
CA ALA A 901 16.42 0.21 35.94
C ALA A 901 15.05 0.89 35.81
N MET A 902 14.77 1.47 34.64
CA MET A 902 13.50 2.14 34.34
C MET A 902 12.91 1.58 33.05
N PRO A 903 12.43 0.31 33.05
CA PRO A 903 11.72 -0.22 31.90
C PRO A 903 10.42 0.57 31.66
N PRO A 904 9.97 0.67 30.40
CA PRO A 904 8.67 1.25 30.07
C PRO A 904 7.55 0.43 30.73
N VAL A 905 6.50 1.11 31.17
CA VAL A 905 5.28 0.47 31.65
C VAL A 905 4.39 0.21 30.45
N ALA A 906 4.21 -1.07 30.11
CA ALA A 906 3.47 -1.52 28.95
C ALA A 906 2.03 -0.95 28.88
N ALA A 907 1.55 -0.72 27.66
CA ALA A 907 0.18 -0.30 27.37
C ALA A 907 -0.86 -1.18 28.09
N GLY A 908 -1.96 -0.56 28.51
CA GLY A 908 -3.03 -1.25 29.23
C GLY A 908 -2.70 -1.66 30.68
N THR A 909 -1.55 -1.28 31.26
CA THR A 909 -1.27 -1.53 32.69
C THR A 909 -2.25 -0.77 33.60
N VAL A 910 -2.51 0.50 33.29
CA VAL A 910 -3.45 1.35 34.06
C VAL A 910 -4.85 1.29 33.44
N THR A 911 -5.70 0.38 33.96
CA THR A 911 -7.08 0.18 33.46
C THR A 911 -8.18 0.83 34.31
N ARG A 912 -7.88 1.17 35.57
CA ARG A 912 -8.86 1.68 36.55
C ARG A 912 -8.22 2.70 37.49
N LEU A 913 -8.95 3.78 37.78
CA LEU A 913 -8.65 4.75 38.83
C LEU A 913 -9.93 5.03 39.65
N ALA A 914 -9.77 5.50 40.89
CA ALA A 914 -10.90 5.78 41.77
C ALA A 914 -11.80 6.89 41.22
N GLY A 915 -13.12 6.76 41.41
CA GLY A 915 -14.14 7.72 40.93
C GLY A 915 -14.52 7.59 39.45
N LEU A 916 -13.63 7.08 38.60
CA LEU A 916 -13.87 6.87 37.16
C LEU A 916 -14.58 5.52 36.88
N ALA A 917 -14.95 5.28 35.62
CA ALA A 917 -15.49 4.00 35.15
C ALA A 917 -14.39 3.13 34.52
N ARG A 918 -13.58 3.72 33.63
CA ARG A 918 -12.47 3.05 32.93
C ARG A 918 -11.34 4.05 32.70
N VAL A 919 -10.12 3.55 32.60
CA VAL A 919 -8.94 4.30 32.13
C VAL A 919 -8.34 3.55 30.95
N LEU A 920 -7.87 4.30 29.96
CA LEU A 920 -7.19 3.79 28.78
C LEU A 920 -5.75 4.31 28.78
N GLN A 921 -4.80 3.38 28.77
CA GLN A 921 -3.38 3.63 28.55
C GLN A 921 -3.03 3.04 27.17
N PRO A 922 -3.19 3.78 26.06
CA PRO A 922 -3.11 3.24 24.70
C PRO A 922 -1.68 3.06 24.16
N LEU A 923 -0.66 3.38 24.97
CA LEU A 923 0.76 3.30 24.67
C LEU A 923 1.58 2.92 25.91
N ASP A 924 2.76 2.37 25.65
CA ASP A 924 3.84 2.22 26.62
C ASP A 924 4.33 3.61 27.10
N THR A 925 4.95 3.67 28.29
CA THR A 925 5.54 4.92 28.79
C THR A 925 6.90 5.21 28.15
N ALA A 926 7.19 6.48 27.88
CA ALA A 926 8.34 6.90 27.06
C ALA A 926 9.22 7.96 27.77
N GLY A 927 10.51 8.00 27.40
CA GLY A 927 11.49 8.99 27.88
C GLY A 927 12.19 8.67 29.21
N GLY A 928 11.90 7.51 29.82
CA GLY A 928 12.47 7.10 31.10
C GLY A 928 13.91 6.62 30.98
N GLN A 929 14.78 7.06 31.89
CA GLN A 929 16.19 6.67 31.88
C GLN A 929 16.68 6.40 33.31
N PRO A 930 17.34 5.26 33.58
CA PRO A 930 17.97 5.01 34.87
C PRO A 930 19.14 5.99 35.12
N PRO A 931 19.67 6.05 36.36
CA PRO A 931 20.89 6.78 36.65
C PRO A 931 22.05 6.34 35.78
N GLU A 932 22.97 7.27 35.49
CA GLU A 932 24.11 7.01 34.60
C GLU A 932 25.05 5.93 35.17
N ALA A 933 25.25 4.87 34.38
CA ALA A 933 26.15 3.78 34.74
C ALA A 933 27.62 4.26 34.86
N PRO A 934 28.44 3.71 35.79
CA PRO A 934 29.80 4.18 36.01
C PRO A 934 30.69 4.24 34.76
N ALA A 935 30.59 3.25 33.86
CA ALA A 935 31.33 3.26 32.59
C ALA A 935 30.93 4.45 31.68
N MET A 936 29.64 4.79 31.62
CA MET A 936 29.15 5.93 30.84
C MET A 936 29.53 7.27 31.49
N LEU A 937 29.55 7.35 32.82
CA LEU A 937 30.08 8.50 33.55
C LEU A 937 31.57 8.74 33.21
N ARG A 938 32.40 7.68 33.19
CA ARG A 938 33.83 7.77 32.83
C ARG A 938 34.03 8.17 31.38
N ALA A 939 33.25 7.60 30.47
CA ALA A 939 33.20 7.97 29.06
C ALA A 939 32.86 9.46 28.88
N ARG A 940 31.73 9.91 29.44
CA ARG A 940 31.28 11.30 29.38
C ARG A 940 32.30 12.25 30.01
N ALA A 941 33.00 11.86 31.07
CA ALA A 941 34.10 12.65 31.65
C ALA A 941 35.26 12.84 30.65
N ALA A 942 35.72 11.75 30.04
CA ALA A 942 36.81 11.78 29.04
C ALA A 942 36.41 12.54 27.77
N GLU A 943 35.19 12.32 27.26
CA GLU A 943 34.59 13.11 26.18
C GLU A 943 34.61 14.61 26.54
N ARG A 944 34.04 14.98 27.69
CA ARG A 944 33.90 16.38 28.13
C ARG A 944 35.23 17.11 28.28
N VAL A 945 36.30 16.42 28.65
CA VAL A 945 37.67 16.96 28.72
C VAL A 945 38.25 17.24 27.32
N ARG A 946 37.96 16.37 26.34
CA ARG A 946 38.40 16.51 24.95
C ARG A 946 37.60 17.58 24.19
N HIS A 947 36.29 17.42 24.04
CA HIS A 947 35.47 18.34 23.23
C HIS A 947 35.15 19.66 23.96
N ARG A 948 35.38 19.73 25.29
CA ARG A 948 35.21 20.93 26.15
C ARG A 948 33.81 21.58 26.12
N GLY A 949 32.82 20.92 25.52
CA GLY A 949 31.49 21.50 25.27
C GLY A 949 31.48 22.46 24.09
N ARG A 950 32.25 22.18 23.03
CA ARG A 950 32.22 22.87 21.74
C ARG A 950 32.19 21.85 20.60
N ALA A 951 31.49 22.20 19.53
CA ALA A 951 31.44 21.43 18.29
C ALA A 951 32.50 21.98 17.32
N VAL A 952 33.68 21.35 17.29
CA VAL A 952 34.84 21.83 16.51
C VAL A 952 35.24 20.82 15.43
N THR A 953 35.38 19.55 15.79
CA THR A 953 35.62 18.43 14.87
C THR A 953 34.37 17.57 14.69
N GLY A 954 34.32 16.74 13.64
CA GLY A 954 33.23 15.78 13.44
C GLY A 954 33.04 14.85 14.64
N TRP A 955 34.15 14.39 15.26
CA TRP A 955 34.11 13.60 16.49
C TRP A 955 33.45 14.37 17.65
N ASP A 956 33.74 15.66 17.82
CA ASP A 956 33.13 16.46 18.89
C ASP A 956 31.61 16.60 18.69
N VAL A 957 31.17 16.78 17.44
CA VAL A 957 29.75 16.82 17.06
C VAL A 957 29.08 15.47 17.32
N GLU A 958 29.64 14.36 16.83
CA GLU A 958 29.09 13.01 17.02
C GLU A 958 28.88 12.69 18.51
N ARG A 959 29.86 13.02 19.35
CA ARG A 959 29.82 12.77 20.80
C ARG A 959 28.84 13.70 21.52
N LEU A 960 28.77 14.97 21.12
CA LEU A 960 27.78 15.93 21.66
C LEU A 960 26.33 15.52 21.32
N VAL A 961 26.05 15.09 20.08
CA VAL A 961 24.72 14.64 19.67
C VAL A 961 24.30 13.44 20.53
N LEU A 962 25.12 12.40 20.61
CA LEU A 962 24.81 11.20 21.40
C LEU A 962 24.72 11.49 22.91
N ALA A 963 25.50 12.44 23.44
CA ALA A 963 25.49 12.77 24.87
C ALA A 963 24.26 13.59 25.31
N GLU A 964 23.71 14.45 24.44
CA GLU A 964 22.57 15.30 24.78
C GLU A 964 21.23 14.75 24.26
N PHE A 965 21.22 14.02 23.14
CA PHE A 965 20.04 13.46 22.47
C PHE A 965 20.06 11.92 22.52
N PRO A 966 19.58 11.30 23.62
CA PRO A 966 19.63 9.84 23.80
C PRO A 966 18.67 9.08 22.86
N ASP A 967 17.68 9.77 22.29
CA ASP A 967 16.78 9.22 21.27
C ASP A 967 17.50 8.99 19.93
N ILE A 968 18.75 9.44 19.79
CA ILE A 968 19.66 9.10 18.68
C ILE A 968 20.49 7.87 19.04
N ALA A 969 20.31 6.80 18.27
CA ALA A 969 21.10 5.57 18.40
C ALA A 969 22.49 5.73 17.78
N ARG A 970 22.56 6.37 16.59
CA ARG A 970 23.77 6.54 15.78
C ARG A 970 23.83 7.89 15.08
N VAL A 971 25.05 8.36 14.87
CA VAL A 971 25.34 9.60 14.15
C VAL A 971 26.64 9.46 13.36
N ARG A 972 26.71 10.14 12.20
CA ARG A 972 27.90 10.25 11.36
C ARG A 972 27.99 11.67 10.82
N VAL A 973 29.14 12.31 10.98
CA VAL A 973 29.39 13.65 10.43
C VAL A 973 30.15 13.56 9.11
N LEU A 974 29.65 14.27 8.11
CA LEU A 974 30.19 14.33 6.76
C LEU A 974 30.74 15.73 6.51
N THR A 975 32.05 15.82 6.34
CA THR A 975 32.79 17.06 6.02
C THR A 975 32.91 17.30 4.53
N GLU A 976 32.66 16.27 3.71
CA GLU A 976 32.75 16.31 2.26
C GLU A 976 31.35 16.14 1.65
N GLY A 977 30.99 17.10 0.80
CA GLY A 977 29.77 17.03 0.00
C GLY A 977 29.86 15.99 -1.11
N ASP A 978 28.76 15.83 -1.85
CA ASP A 978 28.73 15.07 -3.10
C ASP A 978 29.91 15.50 -4.02
N PRO A 979 30.79 14.58 -4.49
CA PRO A 979 31.93 14.92 -5.33
C PRO A 979 31.54 15.58 -6.67
N ALA A 980 30.26 15.53 -7.07
CA ALA A 980 29.74 16.34 -8.18
C ALA A 980 29.52 17.84 -7.84
N ARG A 981 29.75 18.27 -6.59
CA ARG A 981 29.35 19.59 -6.05
C ARG A 981 30.38 20.29 -5.13
N GLU A 982 31.61 19.79 -5.05
CA GLU A 982 32.68 20.29 -4.16
C GLU A 982 32.90 21.82 -4.22
N ALA A 983 32.67 22.44 -5.37
CA ALA A 983 32.94 23.86 -5.62
C ALA A 983 31.96 24.86 -4.95
N ALA A 984 30.89 24.40 -4.27
CA ALA A 984 29.73 25.26 -4.00
C ALA A 984 29.15 25.31 -2.57
N SER A 985 29.49 24.40 -1.64
CA SER A 985 28.85 24.40 -0.31
C SER A 985 29.79 24.01 0.84
N ALA A 986 30.03 24.95 1.75
CA ALA A 986 30.71 24.75 3.03
C ALA A 986 29.70 24.33 4.13
N GLU A 987 28.94 23.27 3.87
CA GLU A 987 27.86 22.77 4.73
C GLU A 987 28.28 21.45 5.41
N ILE A 988 28.37 21.45 6.73
CA ILE A 988 28.63 20.26 7.53
C ILE A 988 27.33 19.47 7.66
N ARG A 989 27.31 18.24 7.16
CA ARG A 989 26.12 17.37 7.23
C ARG A 989 26.23 16.40 8.38
N VAL A 990 25.19 16.32 9.18
CA VAL A 990 25.10 15.44 10.35
C VAL A 990 23.99 14.43 10.08
N VAL A 991 24.36 13.22 9.69
CA VAL A 991 23.38 12.13 9.45
C VAL A 991 23.06 11.49 10.78
N VAL A 992 21.77 11.45 11.16
CA VAL A 992 21.32 10.89 12.44
C VAL A 992 20.35 9.73 12.22
N ILE A 993 20.53 8.66 13.00
CA ILE A 993 19.63 7.50 13.03
C ILE A 993 19.05 7.40 14.45
N PRO A 994 17.73 7.57 14.63
CA PRO A 994 17.12 7.47 15.95
C PRO A 994 17.10 6.02 16.46
N VAL A 995 16.84 5.86 17.75
CA VAL A 995 16.51 4.55 18.33
C VAL A 995 15.21 4.06 17.66
N PRO A 996 15.15 2.80 17.16
CA PRO A 996 13.93 2.27 16.57
C PRO A 996 12.77 2.30 17.59
N GLY A 997 11.73 3.03 17.24
CA GLY A 997 10.46 3.03 17.97
C GLY A 997 9.46 2.06 17.34
N VAL A 998 8.17 2.35 17.52
CA VAL A 998 7.16 1.90 16.56
C VAL A 998 7.49 2.53 15.20
N GLY A 999 7.40 1.80 14.09
CA GLY A 999 7.79 2.27 12.75
C GLY A 999 8.03 1.13 11.77
N ASP A 1000 8.51 1.47 10.57
CA ASP A 1000 9.36 0.54 9.82
C ASP A 1000 10.68 0.44 10.61
N PRO A 1001 11.00 -0.71 11.23
CA PRO A 1001 12.22 -0.84 12.00
C PRO A 1001 13.44 -0.72 11.10
N LEU A 1002 13.36 -1.08 9.81
CA LEU A 1002 14.48 -1.10 8.87
C LEU A 1002 14.92 0.29 8.39
N ARG A 1003 14.01 1.28 8.40
CA ARG A 1003 14.23 2.61 7.82
C ARG A 1003 13.85 3.77 8.77
N PRO A 1004 14.40 3.84 10.00
CA PRO A 1004 14.02 4.84 10.99
C PRO A 1004 14.47 6.27 10.62
N SER A 1005 13.51 7.19 10.50
CA SER A 1005 13.75 8.64 10.25
C SER A 1005 13.62 9.46 11.53
N ALA A 1006 14.46 10.49 11.69
CA ALA A 1006 14.37 11.40 12.82
C ALA A 1006 13.30 12.48 12.57
N ALA A 1007 12.32 12.59 13.47
CA ALA A 1007 11.26 13.58 13.37
C ALA A 1007 11.82 15.01 13.10
N PRO A 1008 11.22 15.82 12.20
CA PRO A 1008 11.81 17.10 11.78
C PRO A 1008 12.18 18.04 12.94
N ARG A 1009 11.37 18.05 14.01
CA ARG A 1009 11.62 18.85 15.21
C ARG A 1009 12.77 18.33 16.09
N LEU A 1010 13.04 17.01 16.09
CA LEU A 1010 14.24 16.45 16.72
C LEU A 1010 15.50 16.89 15.97
N ARG A 1011 15.49 16.79 14.63
CA ARG A 1011 16.59 17.29 13.79
C ARG A 1011 16.81 18.79 13.96
N ALA A 1012 15.75 19.59 13.95
CA ALA A 1012 15.83 21.03 14.23
C ALA A 1012 16.43 21.33 15.61
N GLY A 1013 15.98 20.64 16.66
CA GLY A 1013 16.54 20.77 18.01
C GLY A 1013 18.02 20.39 18.09
N ILE A 1014 18.47 19.38 17.34
CA ILE A 1014 19.89 19.04 17.21
C ILE A 1014 20.65 20.15 16.45
N THR A 1015 20.11 20.68 15.35
CA THR A 1015 20.71 21.79 14.59
C THR A 1015 20.87 23.03 15.47
N ASP A 1016 19.80 23.52 16.08
CA ASP A 1016 19.79 24.68 16.98
C ASP A 1016 20.82 24.51 18.10
N ARG A 1017 20.92 23.30 18.65
CA ARG A 1017 21.85 22.99 19.73
C ARG A 1017 23.30 22.91 19.26
N LEU A 1018 23.58 22.35 18.09
CA LEU A 1018 24.93 22.35 17.51
C LEU A 1018 25.38 23.77 17.14
N VAL A 1019 24.49 24.60 16.59
CA VAL A 1019 24.76 26.02 16.29
C VAL A 1019 25.14 26.82 17.55
N GLN A 1020 24.56 26.52 18.72
CA GLN A 1020 24.97 27.12 20.00
C GLN A 1020 26.37 26.69 20.49
N LEU A 1021 26.89 25.55 20.01
CA LEU A 1021 28.15 24.94 20.48
C LEU A 1021 29.29 25.06 19.47
N ALA A 1022 28.98 25.36 18.20
CA ALA A 1022 29.91 25.44 17.09
C ALA A 1022 30.53 26.85 16.90
N SER A 1023 31.31 26.99 15.82
CA SER A 1023 31.73 28.29 15.30
C SER A 1023 30.54 28.98 14.61
N PRO A 1024 30.36 30.32 14.72
CA PRO A 1024 29.33 31.05 13.97
C PRO A 1024 29.56 31.05 12.45
N PHE A 1025 30.70 30.53 11.98
CA PHE A 1025 31.01 30.30 10.56
C PHE A 1025 30.67 28.87 10.08
N ALA A 1026 30.23 27.98 10.97
CA ALA A 1026 29.84 26.62 10.60
C ALA A 1026 28.37 26.57 10.17
N ASN A 1027 28.11 26.36 8.88
CA ASN A 1027 26.78 25.97 8.42
C ASN A 1027 26.58 24.48 8.72
N ILE A 1028 25.55 24.13 9.50
CA ILE A 1028 25.30 22.76 9.98
C ILE A 1028 23.89 22.33 9.57
N ALA A 1029 23.79 21.22 8.85
CA ALA A 1029 22.54 20.62 8.44
C ALA A 1029 22.39 19.20 9.03
N VAL A 1030 21.43 19.01 9.93
CA VAL A 1030 21.07 17.69 10.45
C VAL A 1030 20.05 17.04 9.51
N ILE A 1031 20.40 15.88 8.95
CA ILE A 1031 19.63 15.20 7.90
C ILE A 1031 19.32 13.75 8.27
N ASP A 1032 18.27 13.20 7.65
CA ASP A 1032 18.03 11.76 7.69
C ASP A 1032 18.99 11.03 6.75
N PRO A 1033 19.29 9.75 7.00
CA PRO A 1033 19.94 8.87 6.03
C PRO A 1033 19.07 8.63 4.78
N VAL A 1034 19.73 8.44 3.63
CA VAL A 1034 19.10 7.86 2.43
C VAL A 1034 19.33 6.36 2.48
N TYR A 1035 18.27 5.55 2.52
CA TYR A 1035 18.38 4.09 2.66
C TYR A 1035 18.44 3.37 1.30
N ALA A 1036 19.44 2.48 1.14
CA ALA A 1036 19.66 1.67 -0.05
C ALA A 1036 19.43 0.18 0.26
N PRO A 1037 18.39 -0.47 -0.29
CA PRO A 1037 18.15 -1.88 -0.03
C PRO A 1037 19.23 -2.80 -0.63
N VAL A 1038 19.62 -3.78 0.16
CA VAL A 1038 20.55 -4.87 -0.19
C VAL A 1038 19.75 -6.17 -0.17
N ASP A 1039 19.48 -6.72 -1.35
CA ASP A 1039 18.84 -8.03 -1.48
C ASP A 1039 19.91 -9.13 -1.37
N VAL A 1040 19.56 -10.24 -0.74
CA VAL A 1040 20.46 -11.37 -0.47
C VAL A 1040 19.75 -12.68 -0.79
N ALA A 1041 20.11 -13.29 -1.92
CA ALA A 1041 19.66 -14.63 -2.30
C ALA A 1041 20.78 -15.65 -2.03
N ALA A 1042 20.60 -16.48 -1.00
CA ALA A 1042 21.60 -17.44 -0.56
C ALA A 1042 21.09 -18.89 -0.64
N ARG A 1043 21.97 -19.81 -0.98
CA ARG A 1043 21.77 -21.26 -0.90
C ARG A 1043 22.89 -21.84 -0.07
N LEU A 1044 22.54 -22.44 1.06
CA LEU A 1044 23.46 -22.81 2.14
C LEU A 1044 23.37 -24.30 2.42
N ILE A 1045 24.49 -24.91 2.81
CA ILE A 1045 24.53 -26.26 3.36
C ILE A 1045 24.54 -26.11 4.88
N LEU A 1046 23.55 -26.68 5.56
CA LEU A 1046 23.28 -26.49 6.99
C LEU A 1046 23.23 -27.83 7.71
N ASP A 1047 23.78 -27.93 8.93
CA ASP A 1047 23.78 -29.20 9.68
C ASP A 1047 22.36 -29.64 10.08
N SER A 1048 21.49 -28.68 10.37
CA SER A 1048 20.02 -28.83 10.33
C SER A 1048 19.46 -27.82 9.33
N GLY A 1049 18.58 -28.24 8.43
CA GLY A 1049 18.04 -27.42 7.32
C GLY A 1049 17.10 -26.26 7.72
N ASP A 1050 17.22 -25.75 8.93
CA ASP A 1050 16.52 -24.59 9.46
C ASP A 1050 17.24 -23.29 9.02
N THR A 1051 16.51 -22.37 8.39
CA THR A 1051 17.04 -21.10 7.89
C THR A 1051 16.65 -19.88 8.73
N GLU A 1052 15.69 -20.01 9.65
CA GLU A 1052 15.02 -18.87 10.29
C GLU A 1052 16.01 -18.03 11.13
N GLY A 1053 16.92 -18.70 11.84
CA GLY A 1053 18.00 -18.05 12.58
C GLY A 1053 19.01 -17.31 11.69
N VAL A 1054 19.29 -17.81 10.48
CA VAL A 1054 20.25 -17.21 9.54
C VAL A 1054 19.63 -16.00 8.84
N GLU A 1055 18.35 -16.05 8.49
CA GLU A 1055 17.61 -14.91 7.92
C GLU A 1055 17.51 -13.77 8.93
N ALA A 1056 17.15 -14.07 10.18
CA ALA A 1056 17.16 -13.09 11.27
C ALA A 1056 18.55 -12.47 11.51
N ALA A 1057 19.61 -13.28 11.43
CA ALA A 1057 21.00 -12.80 11.56
C ALA A 1057 21.43 -11.88 10.40
N LEU A 1058 21.01 -12.17 9.15
CA LEU A 1058 21.26 -11.29 8.00
C LEU A 1058 20.49 -9.96 8.11
N VAL A 1059 19.21 -10.01 8.52
CA VAL A 1059 18.42 -8.80 8.80
C VAL A 1059 19.11 -7.95 9.87
N ALA A 1060 19.65 -8.58 10.93
CA ALA A 1060 20.40 -7.89 11.98
C ALA A 1060 21.72 -7.28 11.46
N LEU A 1061 22.52 -7.98 10.65
CA LEU A 1061 23.76 -7.43 10.09
C LEU A 1061 23.51 -6.17 9.24
N LEU A 1062 22.44 -6.19 8.44
CA LEU A 1062 22.02 -5.12 7.54
C LEU A 1062 21.10 -4.09 8.21
N SER A 1063 20.86 -4.19 9.53
CA SER A 1063 20.07 -3.22 10.29
C SER A 1063 20.95 -2.07 10.78
N PRO A 1064 20.79 -0.82 10.29
CA PRO A 1064 21.78 0.24 10.51
C PRO A 1064 21.99 0.73 11.95
N TRP A 1065 21.18 0.33 12.94
CA TRP A 1065 21.43 0.53 14.39
C TRP A 1065 22.04 -0.70 15.10
N ALA A 1066 21.99 -1.89 14.49
CA ALA A 1066 22.38 -3.15 15.11
C ALA A 1066 23.89 -3.25 15.35
N THR A 1067 24.27 -3.88 16.46
CA THR A 1067 25.65 -3.91 16.97
C THR A 1067 26.05 -5.34 17.35
N PRO A 1068 27.03 -5.97 16.67
CA PRO A 1068 27.70 -5.48 15.46
C PRO A 1068 26.74 -5.36 14.27
N GLY A 1069 27.07 -4.46 13.35
CA GLY A 1069 26.40 -4.35 12.04
C GLY A 1069 27.47 -4.32 10.95
N LEU A 1070 27.08 -4.06 9.71
CA LEU A 1070 28.02 -3.94 8.60
C LEU A 1070 29.05 -2.81 8.85
N ASP A 1071 30.32 -3.14 9.04
CA ASP A 1071 31.47 -2.21 9.01
C ASP A 1071 32.28 -2.47 7.73
N LEU A 1072 32.44 -1.41 6.94
CA LEU A 1072 33.22 -1.38 5.70
C LEU A 1072 33.99 -0.07 5.65
N PRO A 1073 35.13 0.02 4.94
CA PRO A 1073 35.70 1.31 4.59
C PRO A 1073 34.67 2.16 3.82
N ASP A 1074 34.71 3.47 4.03
CA ASP A 1074 33.91 4.43 3.28
C ASP A 1074 34.11 4.23 1.76
N HIS A 1075 33.08 4.52 0.96
CA HIS A 1075 33.03 4.25 -0.49
C HIS A 1075 33.09 2.75 -0.90
N ALA A 1076 32.54 1.85 -0.08
CA ALA A 1076 32.41 0.43 -0.45
C ALA A 1076 31.40 0.17 -1.59
N ASP A 1077 31.74 -0.80 -2.45
CA ASP A 1077 30.94 -1.26 -3.58
C ASP A 1077 30.14 -2.54 -3.27
N ALA A 1078 29.30 -2.98 -4.22
CA ALA A 1078 28.51 -4.20 -4.09
C ALA A 1078 29.35 -5.49 -3.95
N ASP A 1079 30.59 -5.50 -4.45
CA ASP A 1079 31.52 -6.63 -4.31
C ASP A 1079 32.02 -6.75 -2.86
N ARG A 1080 32.37 -5.63 -2.23
CA ARG A 1080 32.74 -5.55 -0.81
C ARG A 1080 31.56 -5.89 0.11
N VAL A 1081 30.35 -5.44 -0.21
CA VAL A 1081 29.13 -5.82 0.53
C VAL A 1081 28.90 -7.34 0.43
N ARG A 1082 29.00 -7.93 -0.77
CA ARG A 1082 28.90 -9.39 -0.97
C ARG A 1082 29.96 -10.15 -0.18
N ALA A 1083 31.21 -9.69 -0.19
CA ALA A 1083 32.30 -10.33 0.55
C ALA A 1083 32.09 -10.30 2.07
N ALA A 1084 31.60 -9.18 2.62
CA ALA A 1084 31.27 -9.07 4.04
C ALA A 1084 30.11 -10.00 4.45
N ILE A 1085 29.06 -10.09 3.63
CA ILE A 1085 27.93 -11.01 3.84
C ILE A 1085 28.40 -12.47 3.76
N ALA A 1086 29.24 -12.83 2.80
CA ALA A 1086 29.81 -14.17 2.69
C ALA A 1086 30.61 -14.56 3.94
N ARG A 1087 31.49 -13.67 4.42
CA ARG A 1087 32.27 -13.89 5.65
C ARG A 1087 31.38 -14.05 6.89
N PHE A 1088 30.35 -13.20 7.03
CA PHE A 1088 29.40 -13.30 8.14
C PHE A 1088 28.59 -14.60 8.13
N LEU A 1089 28.18 -15.08 6.95
CA LEU A 1089 27.46 -16.34 6.79
C LEU A 1089 28.33 -17.54 7.18
N LEU A 1090 29.59 -17.58 6.76
CA LEU A 1090 30.54 -18.63 7.16
C LEU A 1090 30.91 -18.61 8.66
N GLN A 1091 30.60 -17.51 9.37
CA GLN A 1091 30.78 -17.40 10.81
C GLN A 1091 29.53 -17.81 11.63
N GLN A 1092 28.42 -18.19 10.97
CA GLN A 1092 27.23 -18.68 11.68
C GLN A 1092 27.40 -20.16 12.04
N PRO A 1093 27.16 -20.58 13.30
CA PRO A 1093 27.46 -21.94 13.77
C PRO A 1093 26.55 -23.05 13.18
N GLN A 1094 25.59 -22.68 12.32
CA GLN A 1094 24.70 -23.60 11.61
C GLN A 1094 25.09 -23.77 10.12
N VAL A 1095 25.99 -22.91 9.59
CA VAL A 1095 26.33 -22.84 8.17
C VAL A 1095 27.63 -23.59 7.89
N ARG A 1096 27.51 -24.70 7.17
CA ARG A 1096 28.64 -25.57 6.81
C ARG A 1096 29.33 -25.16 5.51
N ALA A 1097 28.56 -24.63 4.54
CA ALA A 1097 29.08 -24.09 3.29
C ALA A 1097 28.05 -23.17 2.59
N ILE A 1098 28.53 -22.36 1.65
CA ILE A 1098 27.71 -21.56 0.73
C ILE A 1098 27.75 -22.22 -0.65
N ASP A 1099 26.62 -22.78 -1.11
CA ASP A 1099 26.44 -23.32 -2.47
C ASP A 1099 26.27 -22.19 -3.49
N ARG A 1100 25.56 -21.13 -3.11
CA ARG A 1100 25.39 -19.92 -3.94
C ARG A 1100 25.10 -18.69 -3.08
N LEU A 1101 25.68 -17.56 -3.43
CA LEU A 1101 25.34 -16.25 -2.87
C LEU A 1101 25.22 -15.22 -4.00
N ASN A 1102 24.04 -14.60 -4.09
CA ASN A 1102 23.78 -13.45 -4.95
C ASN A 1102 23.43 -12.26 -4.05
N VAL A 1103 24.06 -11.11 -4.28
CA VAL A 1103 23.80 -9.88 -3.52
C VAL A 1103 23.65 -8.73 -4.51
N THR A 1104 22.55 -7.99 -4.40
CA THR A 1104 22.24 -6.84 -5.27
C THR A 1104 21.96 -5.60 -4.41
N LEU A 1105 22.73 -4.54 -4.66
CA LEU A 1105 22.61 -3.24 -4.01
C LEU A 1105 21.80 -2.30 -4.90
N HIS A 1106 20.63 -1.87 -4.42
CA HIS A 1106 19.79 -0.87 -5.09
C HIS A 1106 20.13 0.52 -4.58
N ALA A 1107 20.97 1.23 -5.33
CA ALA A 1107 21.51 2.52 -4.96
C ALA A 1107 20.97 3.65 -5.84
N ASP A 1108 20.00 4.41 -5.33
CA ASP A 1108 19.33 5.49 -6.07
C ASP A 1108 20.08 6.84 -5.98
N GLY A 1109 20.72 7.23 -7.09
CA GLY A 1109 21.29 8.58 -7.28
C GLY A 1109 22.71 8.80 -6.74
N SER A 1110 23.17 10.06 -6.73
CA SER A 1110 24.47 10.47 -6.19
C SER A 1110 24.37 10.88 -4.73
N GLY A 1111 25.34 10.45 -3.92
CA GLY A 1111 25.50 10.87 -2.53
C GLY A 1111 25.83 9.72 -1.57
N TRP A 1112 25.69 10.04 -0.28
CA TRP A 1112 25.90 9.11 0.82
C TRP A 1112 24.61 8.36 1.16
N GLN A 1113 24.68 7.03 1.19
CA GLN A 1113 23.56 6.11 1.40
C GLN A 1113 23.86 5.11 2.52
N VAL A 1114 22.83 4.60 3.17
CA VAL A 1114 22.93 3.63 4.27
C VAL A 1114 22.35 2.30 3.81
N PRO A 1115 23.13 1.20 3.82
CA PRO A 1115 22.60 -0.11 3.42
C PRO A 1115 21.55 -0.60 4.43
N VAL A 1116 20.46 -1.15 3.92
CA VAL A 1116 19.38 -1.80 4.71
C VAL A 1116 19.03 -3.16 4.11
N ALA A 1117 18.41 -4.04 4.89
CA ALA A 1117 17.84 -5.27 4.37
C ALA A 1117 16.80 -4.97 3.26
N GLY A 1118 16.98 -5.60 2.09
CA GLY A 1118 15.99 -5.69 1.02
C GLY A 1118 15.27 -7.04 1.05
N GLU A 1119 15.09 -7.67 -0.11
CA GLU A 1119 14.61 -9.06 -0.18
C GLU A 1119 15.72 -10.02 0.26
N ILE A 1120 15.53 -10.68 1.42
CA ILE A 1120 16.40 -11.75 1.90
C ILE A 1120 15.68 -13.09 1.67
N ALA A 1121 16.36 -14.02 1.00
CA ALA A 1121 15.86 -15.36 0.73
C ALA A 1121 16.98 -16.39 0.91
N VAL A 1122 16.91 -17.17 1.98
CA VAL A 1122 17.88 -18.24 2.29
C VAL A 1122 17.26 -19.60 2.02
N THR A 1123 17.96 -20.43 1.26
CA THR A 1123 17.54 -21.82 0.97
C THR A 1123 18.51 -22.80 1.61
N GLY A 1124 18.05 -23.46 2.68
CA GLY A 1124 18.81 -24.47 3.41
C GLY A 1124 18.76 -25.82 2.72
N ILE A 1125 19.93 -26.39 2.42
CA ILE A 1125 20.10 -27.80 2.13
C ILE A 1125 20.58 -28.46 3.43
N ALA A 1126 19.75 -29.30 4.04
CA ALA A 1126 20.19 -30.11 5.17
C ALA A 1126 21.35 -31.02 4.72
N ALA A 1127 22.44 -31.03 5.48
CA ALA A 1127 23.57 -31.91 5.27
C ALA A 1127 23.13 -33.37 5.47
N LEU A 1128 22.77 -34.05 4.37
CA LEU A 1128 22.45 -35.47 4.39
C LEU A 1128 23.66 -36.25 4.92
N ALA A 1129 23.44 -37.04 5.97
CA ALA A 1129 24.45 -37.91 6.55
C ALA A 1129 24.74 -39.13 5.65
N THR A 1130 25.24 -38.88 4.44
CA THR A 1130 25.90 -39.89 3.62
C THR A 1130 27.22 -40.24 4.28
N ALA A 1131 27.30 -41.45 4.84
CA ALA A 1131 28.48 -41.94 5.55
C ALA A 1131 29.71 -42.06 4.64
N SER A 1132 30.88 -41.96 5.28
CA SER A 1132 32.22 -42.35 4.79
C SER A 1132 32.63 -41.84 3.41
N TRP A 1133 33.51 -40.83 3.41
CA TRP A 1133 34.89 -41.01 2.96
C TRP A 1133 35.83 -40.51 4.06
#